data_AF-A0A438JKV7-F1
#
_entry.id   AF-A0A438JKV7-F1
#
_cell.length_a   1.000
_cell.length_b   1.000
_cell.length_c   1.000
_cell.angle_alpha   90.00
_cell.angle_beta   90.00
_cell.angle_gamma   90.00
#
_symmetry.space_group_name_H-M   'P 1'
#
loop_
_entity.id
_entity.type
_entity.pdbx_description
1 polymer ?
#
loop_
_entity_poly.entity_id
_entity_poly.type
_entity_poly.pdbx_seq_one_letter_code
_entity_poly.pdbx_strand_id
1 'polypeptide(L)'
;MGRQRAQLRAMLRKNWLLKIRHPFVTCAEILLPTVVMLMLIAVRTQVDTKVHSAQPYVRKGMFVEVGKGDVSPSFGQVLELLLAKGEYLAFAPDTKETRMMINLMSIKFPLLKLVTRVYKDELELDTYIRSDLYGTCNQVKNCSNPKIKGAVVFHDQGPLVFDYSIRLNHSWAFSGFPDVKTIMDTNGPYLNDLELGVDAVPTLQYSFSGFLTLQQVLDSFIIFAAQQNEANMVNENIELPSNTSLIKQSWMQFIPSNIKIVPFPTREYTDDEFQSIIKSVMGLLYLLGFLYPISRLISYSVFEKEQKIKESLYMMGLKDEIFHLSWFITYALQFAVTSGIITACTMDTLFQYSDKSLVFIYFFLFGLSAIMLSFLISTFFTRAKTAVAVGTLSFLGAFFPYYTVNDQAVPMILKFIASLLSPTAFALGSINFADYERAYVGLRWSNVWRASSGVNFLACLLMMLLDALLYCAIGLYLDKAFCSYDQVLPRENGVRSPWNFPFLKCSWRKRSSIKHEDCSFDFKNDRRKVNFCSNDISGPAVEAISLDMKQQELDGRCIQIRNLHKVYATKKGNCCAVNSLRLTLYENQILALLGHNGAGKSTTISMLVGLLPPTSGDALVFGKNIITEMVKEHLEIFAILKGVTENFLESAVTEMVDEVSSGLCLLFGSFMHMLIKTSPFVGLADKVNTVVGALSGGMKRKLSLGIALIGNSKVIVLDEPTSGMDPYSMRLTWQLIKRIKKGRIILLTTHSMDEADVLGDRIAIMANGSLKCCGSSLFLKHQYGVGYTLTLVKSAPSASIAADIVYRHVPSATCVSEVGTEISFKLPLSSSSSFESMFREIESCMNSVHNSDRSGNEDKYNLGIESYGISVTTLEEVFLRVAGCDFDETECSKQEKLHVLPDSVVSQASPNHAPKQIFHSKPLGKYKIIGVVSTIVERACSLIFAAVLSFINFFSVQCCSCCFISKSIFWEHSKALLIKRAIIARRDRKTIVFQLLIPAVFLLFGLLLLKLKPHPDQQSVTFTTSHFNPLLRGGGGGGPIPFDLSWPIAKEVAWYVEGGWIQRFKPTTYRFPDPDKALADAIEAAGPTLGPTLLSMSEFLMSSFNESYQSRYGAVVMDDQNKDGSLGYTVLHNGSCQHAAPTFINLMNAAILRFATLNKNMTIQTRNHPLPMTKSQHLQRHDELRKPMLHGFGHECWIRDLDAFSAAVIVNIALSFVPASFAVSIVKVTGLNTFNKFLILEPCLMEPLWYCS
;
A
#
# COMPACT_ATOMS: atom_id res chain seq x y z
N MET A 1 30.65 -8.11 -26.99
CA MET A 1 30.23 -6.85 -26.31
C MET A 1 29.51 -5.85 -27.22
N GLY A 2 29.88 -5.69 -28.50
CA GLY A 2 29.27 -4.68 -29.40
C GLY A 2 27.75 -4.75 -29.53
N ARG A 3 27.18 -5.95 -29.65
CA ARG A 3 25.73 -6.16 -29.83
C ARG A 3 24.87 -5.76 -28.62
N GLN A 4 25.31 -6.07 -27.40
CA GLN A 4 24.58 -5.65 -26.18
C GLN A 4 24.60 -4.13 -26.00
N ARG A 5 25.73 -3.49 -26.33
CA ARG A 5 25.83 -2.01 -26.31
C ARG A 5 24.93 -1.38 -27.36
N ALA A 6 24.82 -1.96 -28.55
CA ALA A 6 23.89 -1.50 -29.60
C ALA A 6 22.42 -1.63 -29.16
N GLN A 7 22.04 -2.78 -28.60
CA GLN A 7 20.69 -3.01 -28.05
C GLN A 7 20.36 -2.03 -26.92
N LEU A 8 21.29 -1.80 -25.99
CA LEU A 8 21.10 -0.83 -24.91
C LEU A 8 20.95 0.59 -25.44
N ARG A 9 21.78 0.99 -26.41
CA ARG A 9 21.70 2.32 -27.04
C ARG A 9 20.35 2.55 -27.73
N ALA A 10 19.84 1.55 -28.44
CA ALA A 10 18.51 1.62 -29.06
C ALA A 10 17.41 1.77 -28.01
N MET A 11 17.42 0.95 -26.95
CA MET A 11 16.44 1.04 -25.87
C MET A 11 16.50 2.38 -25.11
N LEU A 12 17.69 2.92 -24.87
CA LEU A 12 17.85 4.25 -24.26
C LEU A 12 17.28 5.36 -25.16
N ARG A 13 17.47 5.24 -26.48
CA ARG A 13 16.93 6.20 -27.44
C ARG A 13 15.42 6.14 -27.51
N LYS A 14 14.83 4.95 -27.54
CA LYS A 14 13.37 4.74 -27.41
C LYS A 14 12.85 5.45 -26.15
N ASN A 15 13.45 5.17 -25.00
CA ASN A 15 13.02 5.75 -23.73
C ASN A 15 13.15 7.28 -23.71
N TRP A 16 14.19 7.83 -24.34
CA TRP A 16 14.38 9.26 -24.51
C TRP A 16 13.31 9.91 -25.41
N LEU A 17 12.99 9.28 -26.54
CA LEU A 17 11.92 9.73 -27.45
C LEU A 17 10.55 9.75 -26.77
N LEU A 18 10.25 8.73 -25.96
CA LEU A 18 9.02 8.67 -25.17
C LEU A 18 8.87 9.88 -24.24
N LYS A 19 9.98 10.36 -23.66
CA LYS A 19 10.01 11.55 -22.80
C LYS A 19 9.85 12.85 -23.59
N ILE A 20 10.42 12.94 -24.80
CA ILE A 20 10.28 14.12 -25.67
C ILE A 20 8.85 14.28 -26.19
N ARG A 21 8.17 13.18 -26.53
CA ARG A 21 6.80 13.23 -27.09
C ARG A 21 5.76 13.80 -26.13
N HIS A 22 5.98 13.67 -24.82
CA HIS A 22 5.10 14.20 -23.80
C HIS A 22 5.82 15.26 -22.96
N PRO A 23 6.18 16.41 -23.55
CA PRO A 23 7.03 17.40 -22.89
C PRO A 23 6.39 17.95 -21.62
N PHE A 24 5.07 18.17 -21.62
CA PHE A 24 4.34 18.62 -20.43
C PHE A 24 4.40 17.62 -19.27
N VAL A 25 4.31 16.32 -19.57
CA VAL A 25 4.38 15.26 -18.54
C VAL A 25 5.79 15.18 -17.98
N THR A 26 6.79 15.16 -18.84
CA THR A 26 8.20 15.11 -18.44
C THR A 26 8.61 16.36 -17.67
N CYS A 27 8.11 17.52 -18.07
CA CYS A 27 8.31 18.78 -17.35
C CYS A 27 7.63 18.74 -15.98
N ALA A 28 6.39 18.24 -15.88
CA ALA A 28 5.71 18.06 -14.59
C ALA A 28 6.44 17.08 -13.66
N GLU A 29 7.01 16.00 -14.17
CA GLU A 29 7.81 15.06 -13.38
C GLU A 29 9.09 15.72 -12.79
N ILE A 30 9.64 16.73 -13.47
CA ILE A 30 10.84 17.45 -13.01
C ILE A 30 10.46 18.63 -12.11
N LEU A 31 9.44 19.39 -12.49
CA LEU A 31 9.04 20.62 -11.81
C LEU A 31 8.26 20.36 -10.52
N LEU A 32 7.43 19.32 -10.44
CA LEU A 32 6.58 19.13 -9.25
C LEU A 32 7.38 19.00 -7.93
N PRO A 33 8.47 18.21 -7.84
CA PRO A 33 9.33 18.21 -6.66
C PRO A 33 9.92 19.60 -6.35
N THR A 34 10.26 20.38 -7.38
CA THR A 34 10.84 21.73 -7.22
C THR A 34 9.82 22.77 -6.78
N VAL A 35 8.55 22.65 -7.18
CA VAL A 35 7.47 23.56 -6.76
C VAL A 35 7.23 23.45 -5.25
N VAL A 36 7.27 22.23 -4.70
CA VAL A 36 7.20 22.02 -3.25
C VAL A 36 8.36 22.73 -2.54
N MET A 37 9.54 22.75 -3.15
CA MET A 37 10.70 23.47 -2.60
C MET A 37 10.59 24.98 -2.69
N LEU A 38 10.09 25.51 -3.81
CA LEU A 38 9.81 26.94 -3.92
C LEU A 38 8.78 27.39 -2.89
N MET A 39 7.78 26.55 -2.58
CA MET A 39 6.82 26.82 -1.52
C MET A 39 7.49 26.88 -0.14
N LEU A 40 8.39 25.95 0.18
CA LEU A 40 9.15 25.99 1.44
C LEU A 40 10.06 27.23 1.53
N ILE A 41 10.69 27.62 0.42
CA ILE A 41 11.51 28.84 0.36
C ILE A 41 10.64 30.08 0.57
N ALA A 42 9.45 30.14 -0.02
CA ALA A 42 8.52 31.24 0.20
C ALA A 42 8.11 31.37 1.67
N VAL A 43 7.86 30.23 2.35
CA VAL A 43 7.60 30.23 3.80
C VAL A 43 8.84 30.69 4.58
N ARG A 44 10.05 30.27 4.20
CA ARG A 44 11.30 30.73 4.84
C ARG A 44 11.43 32.25 4.78
N THR A 45 11.16 32.85 3.62
CA THR A 45 11.29 34.31 3.45
C THR A 45 10.28 35.13 4.26
N GLN A 46 9.25 34.51 4.82
CA GLN A 46 8.24 35.19 5.64
C GLN A 46 8.51 35.10 7.15
N VAL A 47 9.47 34.27 7.58
CA VAL A 47 9.76 34.03 9.01
C VAL A 47 11.16 34.54 9.35
N ASP A 48 11.23 35.60 10.14
CA ASP A 48 12.49 36.18 10.61
C ASP A 48 13.10 35.36 11.76
N THR A 49 14.42 35.17 11.72
CA THR A 49 15.18 34.56 12.83
C THR A 49 15.38 35.57 13.95
N LYS A 50 14.95 35.25 15.18
CA LYS A 50 15.19 36.08 16.36
C LYS A 50 16.40 35.56 17.14
N VAL A 51 17.40 36.40 17.33
CA VAL A 51 18.55 36.10 18.20
C VAL A 51 18.24 36.62 19.60
N HIS A 52 18.19 35.73 20.58
CA HIS A 52 18.03 36.06 21.98
C HIS A 52 19.41 36.09 22.65
N SER A 53 19.79 37.24 23.20
CA SER A 53 21.06 37.37 23.93
C SER A 53 21.03 36.62 25.27
N ALA A 54 22.20 36.26 25.79
CA ALA A 54 22.31 35.63 27.10
C ALA A 54 21.78 36.56 28.20
N GLN A 55 20.80 36.11 28.99
CA GLN A 55 20.19 36.91 30.05
C GLN A 55 20.25 36.20 31.41
N PRO A 56 20.57 36.92 32.51
CA PRO A 56 20.56 36.38 33.86
C PRO A 56 19.15 36.32 34.48
N TYR A 57 18.18 37.06 33.93
CA TYR A 57 16.80 37.22 34.41
C TYR A 57 16.60 37.66 35.88
N VAL A 58 17.65 38.08 36.58
CA VAL A 58 17.56 38.71 37.91
C VAL A 58 17.18 40.19 37.75
N ARG A 59 15.88 40.46 37.50
CA ARG A 59 15.34 41.81 37.32
C ARG A 59 14.00 41.98 38.03
N LYS A 60 13.60 43.22 38.28
CA LYS A 60 12.32 43.58 38.90
C LYS A 60 11.15 43.00 38.08
N GLY A 61 10.24 42.29 38.75
CA GLY A 61 9.10 41.59 38.13
C GLY A 61 9.34 40.11 37.78
N MET A 62 10.60 39.66 37.67
CA MET A 62 10.96 38.23 37.48
C MET A 62 11.43 37.58 38.79
N PHE A 63 11.97 38.38 39.70
CA PHE A 63 12.22 37.98 41.09
C PHE A 63 10.91 37.98 41.87
N VAL A 64 10.58 36.86 42.50
CA VAL A 64 9.34 36.73 43.29
C VAL A 64 9.65 36.34 44.72
N GLU A 65 9.13 37.13 45.66
CA GLU A 65 9.08 36.76 47.07
C GLU A 65 7.74 36.08 47.36
N VAL A 66 7.78 34.83 47.82
CA VAL A 66 6.56 34.09 48.14
C VAL A 66 5.90 34.73 49.36
N GLY A 67 4.66 35.18 49.19
CA GLY A 67 3.81 35.72 50.26
C GLY A 67 4.11 37.15 50.71
N LYS A 68 4.98 37.90 50.01
CA LYS A 68 5.39 39.27 50.39
C LYS A 68 5.37 40.33 49.27
N GLY A 69 4.94 39.99 48.05
CA GLY A 69 4.98 40.91 46.91
C GLY A 69 3.71 40.96 46.06
N ASP A 70 3.64 41.91 45.11
CA ASP A 70 2.48 42.13 44.24
C ASP A 70 2.15 40.92 43.33
N VAL A 71 3.17 40.11 43.01
CA VAL A 71 3.09 38.91 42.16
C VAL A 71 2.58 37.68 42.94
N SER A 72 2.86 37.60 44.24
CA SER A 72 2.48 36.49 45.13
C SER A 72 1.79 37.08 46.37
N PRO A 73 0.45 37.08 46.43
CA PRO A 73 -0.28 37.71 47.52
C PRO A 73 0.08 37.09 48.87
N SER A 74 0.03 37.89 49.94
CA SER A 74 0.19 37.34 51.29
C SER A 74 -0.99 36.43 51.65
N PHE A 75 -0.76 35.42 52.50
CA PHE A 75 -1.83 34.50 52.91
C PHE A 75 -3.00 35.22 53.63
N GLY A 76 -2.73 36.33 54.33
CA GLY A 76 -3.78 37.18 54.89
C GLY A 76 -4.67 37.80 53.82
N GLN A 77 -4.08 38.40 52.77
CA GLN A 77 -4.80 38.95 51.62
C GLN A 77 -5.59 37.87 50.87
N VAL A 78 -5.03 36.66 50.74
CA VAL A 78 -5.71 35.49 50.15
C VAL A 78 -7.01 35.18 50.92
N LEU A 79 -6.96 35.16 52.25
CA LEU A 79 -8.13 34.89 53.09
C LEU A 79 -9.17 36.03 53.04
N GLU A 80 -8.72 37.28 53.00
CA GLU A 80 -9.60 38.45 52.82
C GLU A 80 -10.35 38.39 51.48
N LEU A 81 -9.66 38.01 50.39
CA LEU A 81 -10.25 37.85 49.07
C LEU A 81 -11.28 36.70 49.02
N LEU A 82 -10.99 35.57 49.67
CA LEU A 82 -11.93 34.45 49.76
C LEU A 82 -13.19 34.83 50.53
N LEU A 83 -13.03 35.54 51.66
CA LEU A 83 -14.16 36.03 52.46
C LEU A 83 -15.01 37.05 51.68
N ALA A 84 -14.37 37.99 50.97
CA ALA A 84 -15.06 39.00 50.16
C ALA A 84 -15.88 38.39 49.01
N LYS A 85 -15.45 37.26 48.45
CA LYS A 85 -16.14 36.55 47.36
C LYS A 85 -17.09 35.45 47.82
N GLY A 86 -17.15 35.15 49.12
CA GLY A 86 -17.96 34.05 49.67
C GLY A 86 -17.46 32.66 49.24
N GLU A 87 -16.15 32.52 49.06
CA GLU A 87 -15.46 31.31 48.61
C GLU A 87 -14.72 30.66 49.79
N TYR A 88 -14.55 29.33 49.76
CA TYR A 88 -14.03 28.57 50.91
C TYR A 88 -12.81 27.71 50.52
N LEU A 89 -11.96 27.46 51.53
CA LEU A 89 -10.84 26.52 51.47
C LEU A 89 -11.26 25.20 52.16
N ALA A 90 -11.17 24.09 51.44
CA ALA A 90 -11.54 22.78 51.97
C ALA A 90 -10.34 22.06 52.62
N PHE A 91 -10.59 21.28 53.67
CA PHE A 91 -9.62 20.37 54.29
C PHE A 91 -10.23 18.97 54.37
N ALA A 92 -9.44 17.93 54.08
CA ALA A 92 -9.83 16.53 54.26
C ALA A 92 -8.60 15.68 54.61
N PRO A 93 -8.73 14.58 55.38
CA PRO A 93 -9.93 14.10 56.08
C PRO A 93 -10.23 14.83 57.41
N ASP A 94 -11.43 14.65 57.98
CA ASP A 94 -11.84 15.24 59.28
C ASP A 94 -11.19 14.50 60.48
N THR A 95 -9.88 14.59 60.59
CA THR A 95 -9.09 14.00 61.67
C THR A 95 -8.88 14.99 62.83
N LYS A 96 -8.51 14.48 64.00
CA LYS A 96 -8.20 15.33 65.17
C LYS A 96 -6.98 16.21 64.87
N GLU A 97 -6.01 15.65 64.15
CA GLU A 97 -4.77 16.26 63.70
C GLU A 97 -5.05 17.42 62.73
N THR A 98 -5.93 17.22 61.74
CA THR A 98 -6.33 18.28 60.80
C THR A 98 -7.05 19.42 61.52
N ARG A 99 -7.97 19.12 62.46
CA ARG A 99 -8.64 20.16 63.27
C ARG A 99 -7.68 20.90 64.19
N MET A 100 -6.72 20.18 64.80
CA MET A 100 -5.67 20.77 65.62
C MET A 100 -4.81 21.72 64.79
N MET A 101 -4.41 21.31 63.59
CA MET A 101 -3.65 22.15 62.66
C MET A 101 -4.43 23.42 62.29
N ILE A 102 -5.71 23.31 61.90
CA ILE A 102 -6.54 24.49 61.59
C ILE A 102 -6.64 25.44 62.81
N ASN A 103 -6.82 24.89 64.01
CA ASN A 103 -6.86 25.68 65.24
C ASN A 103 -5.54 26.39 65.52
N LEU A 104 -4.40 25.74 65.34
CA LEU A 104 -3.07 26.35 65.49
C LEU A 104 -2.82 27.43 64.44
N MET A 105 -3.17 27.16 63.17
CA MET A 105 -3.06 28.15 62.09
C MET A 105 -3.94 29.38 62.34
N SER A 106 -5.11 29.19 62.97
CA SER A 106 -6.03 30.29 63.30
C SER A 106 -5.48 31.28 64.33
N ILE A 107 -4.46 30.90 65.10
CA ILE A 107 -3.75 31.82 66.00
C ILE A 107 -2.96 32.87 65.20
N LYS A 108 -2.41 32.48 64.04
CA LYS A 108 -1.71 33.39 63.11
C LYS A 108 -2.67 34.14 62.21
N PHE A 109 -3.67 33.43 61.71
CA PHE A 109 -4.59 33.89 60.68
C PHE A 109 -6.03 33.69 61.16
N PRO A 110 -6.60 34.63 61.93
CA PRO A 110 -7.92 34.46 62.55
C PRO A 110 -9.05 34.30 61.53
N LEU A 111 -8.91 34.92 60.34
CA LEU A 111 -9.85 34.81 59.23
C LEU A 111 -9.97 33.39 58.66
N LEU A 112 -8.98 32.51 58.90
CA LEU A 112 -8.96 31.15 58.38
C LEU A 112 -10.21 30.37 58.81
N LYS A 113 -10.58 30.42 60.10
CA LYS A 113 -11.74 29.70 60.65
C LYS A 113 -13.07 30.04 59.99
N LEU A 114 -13.22 31.27 59.48
CA LEU A 114 -14.44 31.73 58.81
C LEU A 114 -14.53 31.21 57.36
N VAL A 115 -13.39 30.87 56.76
CA VAL A 115 -13.23 30.54 55.33
C VAL A 115 -12.95 29.05 55.13
N THR A 116 -12.71 28.27 56.19
CA THR A 116 -12.47 26.82 56.12
C THR A 116 -13.72 25.97 56.14
N ARG A 117 -13.73 24.89 55.34
CA ARG A 117 -14.69 23.78 55.43
C ARG A 117 -13.94 22.46 55.54
N VAL A 118 -14.35 21.58 56.44
CA VAL A 118 -13.73 20.26 56.63
C VAL A 118 -14.68 19.19 56.10
N TYR A 119 -14.14 18.25 55.33
CA TYR A 119 -14.85 17.11 54.75
C TYR A 119 -14.32 15.81 55.38
N LYS A 120 -15.15 14.78 55.47
CA LYS A 120 -14.80 13.50 56.11
C LYS A 120 -13.63 12.84 55.39
N ASP A 121 -13.72 12.71 54.08
CA ASP A 121 -12.74 12.05 53.22
C ASP A 121 -12.65 12.73 51.84
N GLU A 122 -11.61 12.40 51.08
CA GLU A 122 -11.41 12.86 49.69
C GLU A 122 -12.63 12.59 48.78
N LEU A 123 -13.23 11.40 48.91
CA LEU A 123 -14.40 11.01 48.11
C LEU A 123 -15.63 11.90 48.37
N GLU A 124 -15.81 12.38 49.60
CA GLU A 124 -16.92 13.29 49.94
C GLU A 124 -16.72 14.66 49.30
N LEU A 125 -15.48 15.16 49.31
CA LEU A 125 -15.12 16.41 48.63
C LEU A 125 -15.36 16.33 47.12
N ASP A 126 -14.91 15.26 46.47
CA ASP A 126 -15.05 15.08 45.03
C ASP A 126 -16.50 14.89 44.59
N THR A 127 -17.27 14.11 45.36
CA THR A 127 -18.71 13.93 45.10
C THR A 127 -19.49 15.22 45.30
N TYR A 128 -19.12 16.04 46.28
CA TYR A 128 -19.72 17.36 46.49
C TYR A 128 -19.46 18.30 45.31
N ILE A 129 -18.22 18.40 44.82
CA ILE A 129 -17.86 19.29 43.70
C ILE A 129 -18.55 18.88 42.39
N ARG A 130 -18.73 17.56 42.17
CA ARG A 130 -19.44 17.03 41.00
C ARG A 130 -20.97 17.12 41.10
N SER A 131 -21.51 17.39 42.30
CA SER A 131 -22.95 17.45 42.53
C SER A 131 -23.60 18.71 41.95
N ASP A 132 -24.91 18.63 41.67
CA ASP A 132 -25.74 19.77 41.25
C ASP A 132 -25.89 20.85 42.34
N LEU A 133 -25.56 20.49 43.58
CA LEU A 133 -25.65 21.37 44.74
C LEU A 133 -24.44 22.31 44.83
N TYR A 134 -23.35 22.05 44.11
CA TYR A 134 -22.14 22.85 44.18
C TYR A 134 -22.37 24.32 43.76
N GLY A 135 -22.14 25.26 44.69
CA GLY A 135 -22.18 26.70 44.43
C GLY A 135 -23.56 27.28 44.08
N THR A 136 -24.64 26.53 44.29
CA THR A 136 -26.02 27.04 44.15
C THR A 136 -26.40 27.84 45.40
N CYS A 137 -26.61 29.14 45.23
CA CYS A 137 -27.15 30.02 46.27
C CYS A 137 -28.58 30.42 45.89
N ASN A 138 -29.57 30.09 46.73
CA ASN A 138 -30.90 30.66 46.61
C ASN A 138 -30.87 32.12 47.09
N GLN A 139 -31.66 33.00 46.46
CA GLN A 139 -31.70 34.45 46.73
C GLN A 139 -32.12 34.83 48.17
N VAL A 140 -32.50 33.87 49.00
CA VAL A 140 -32.86 34.08 50.41
C VAL A 140 -31.71 33.60 51.29
N LYS A 141 -31.02 34.58 51.89
CA LYS A 141 -29.94 34.52 52.89
C LYS A 141 -29.73 33.17 53.61
N ASN A 142 -29.01 32.26 52.96
CA ASN A 142 -27.94 31.42 53.51
C ASN A 142 -27.44 30.54 52.37
N CYS A 143 -26.23 30.78 51.87
CA CYS A 143 -25.58 29.86 50.94
C CYS A 143 -25.20 28.59 51.71
N SER A 144 -26.11 27.62 51.79
CA SER A 144 -25.86 26.31 52.41
C SER A 144 -24.77 25.53 51.66
N ASN A 145 -24.54 25.87 50.39
CA ASN A 145 -23.59 25.20 49.50
C ASN A 145 -22.39 26.11 49.17
N PRO A 146 -21.25 25.97 49.87
CA PRO A 146 -20.06 26.79 49.64
C PRO A 146 -19.37 26.49 48.29
N LYS A 147 -18.88 27.55 47.62
CA LYS A 147 -17.97 27.38 46.48
C LYS A 147 -16.56 27.11 46.98
N ILE A 148 -15.97 25.99 46.57
CA ILE A 148 -14.62 25.57 46.98
C ILE A 148 -13.63 26.04 45.93
N LYS A 149 -12.66 26.86 46.33
CA LYS A 149 -11.63 27.38 45.42
C LYS A 149 -10.31 26.62 45.51
N GLY A 150 -9.98 26.13 46.70
CA GLY A 150 -8.89 25.20 46.90
C GLY A 150 -9.22 24.19 47.99
N ALA A 151 -8.47 23.10 48.02
CA ALA A 151 -8.52 22.10 49.06
C ALA A 151 -7.11 21.65 49.46
N VAL A 152 -6.95 21.30 50.73
CA VAL A 152 -5.77 20.62 51.25
C VAL A 152 -6.22 19.23 51.67
N VAL A 153 -5.71 18.21 50.99
CA VAL A 153 -6.06 16.81 51.28
C VAL A 153 -4.84 16.09 51.81
N PHE A 154 -4.89 15.66 53.06
CA PHE A 154 -3.83 14.88 53.68
C PHE A 154 -4.02 13.40 53.36
N HIS A 155 -2.96 12.76 52.88
CA HIS A 155 -2.93 11.32 52.59
C HIS A 155 -2.30 10.53 53.74
N ASP A 156 -1.24 11.07 54.34
CA ASP A 156 -0.59 10.51 55.52
C ASP A 156 -0.22 11.64 56.51
N GLN A 157 -0.59 11.47 57.77
CA GLN A 157 -0.29 12.38 58.89
C GLN A 157 0.42 11.58 59.99
N GLY A 158 1.41 10.80 59.60
CA GLY A 158 2.19 9.94 60.50
C GLY A 158 3.25 10.71 61.31
N PRO A 159 3.89 10.06 62.30
CA PRO A 159 4.91 10.69 63.14
C PRO A 159 6.22 11.02 62.39
N LEU A 160 6.46 10.36 61.25
CA LEU A 160 7.67 10.52 60.43
C LEU A 160 7.39 11.11 59.04
N VAL A 161 6.16 11.00 58.53
CA VAL A 161 5.82 11.39 57.15
C VAL A 161 4.58 12.26 57.15
N PHE A 162 4.70 13.45 56.56
CA PHE A 162 3.58 14.35 56.26
C PHE A 162 3.38 14.39 54.75
N ASP A 163 2.33 13.75 54.26
CA ASP A 163 2.00 13.68 52.85
C ASP A 163 0.65 14.34 52.57
N TYR A 164 0.67 15.42 51.80
CA TYR A 164 -0.52 16.18 51.49
C TYR A 164 -0.53 16.70 50.05
N SER A 165 -1.74 16.82 49.50
CA SER A 165 -2.00 17.40 48.20
C SER A 165 -2.65 18.77 48.33
N ILE A 166 -2.14 19.75 47.58
CA ILE A 166 -2.79 21.03 47.37
C ILE A 166 -3.60 20.91 46.08
N ARG A 167 -4.89 21.19 46.19
CA ARG A 167 -5.84 21.13 45.08
C ARG A 167 -6.41 22.50 44.81
N LEU A 168 -6.23 23.02 43.61
CA LEU A 168 -6.79 24.32 43.20
C LEU A 168 -7.88 24.10 42.14
N ASN A 169 -8.82 25.04 42.05
CA ASN A 169 -9.86 25.04 41.02
C ASN A 169 -9.32 25.59 39.68
N HIS A 170 -9.73 25.02 38.54
CA HIS A 170 -9.31 25.40 37.18
C HIS A 170 -9.55 26.86 36.76
N SER A 171 -10.20 27.67 37.59
CA SER A 171 -10.62 29.06 37.32
C SER A 171 -9.95 30.11 38.23
N TRP A 172 -8.81 29.79 38.87
CA TRP A 172 -8.21 30.62 39.92
C TRP A 172 -6.86 31.25 39.53
N ALA A 173 -6.81 32.59 39.53
CA ALA A 173 -5.61 33.42 39.68
C ALA A 173 -5.92 34.52 40.74
N PHE A 174 -5.00 34.83 41.65
CA PHE A 174 -5.26 35.82 42.72
C PHE A 174 -5.17 37.29 42.26
N SER A 175 -4.63 37.53 41.08
CA SER A 175 -4.51 38.85 40.43
C SER A 175 -4.95 38.73 38.98
N GLY A 176 -5.61 39.76 38.42
CA GLY A 176 -6.27 39.81 37.10
C GLY A 176 -5.42 39.50 35.84
N PHE A 177 -4.78 38.34 35.82
CA PHE A 177 -4.00 37.77 34.74
C PHE A 177 -4.71 36.52 34.20
N PRO A 178 -4.48 36.15 32.92
CA PRO A 178 -5.30 35.17 32.20
C PRO A 178 -5.30 33.78 32.85
N ASP A 179 -6.40 33.04 32.62
CA ASP A 179 -6.67 31.69 33.16
C ASP A 179 -5.41 30.82 33.27
N VAL A 180 -5.08 30.41 34.49
CA VAL A 180 -3.93 29.56 34.83
C VAL A 180 -4.23 28.11 34.44
N LYS A 181 -4.30 27.85 33.13
CA LYS A 181 -4.63 26.52 32.58
C LYS A 181 -3.49 25.52 32.74
N THR A 182 -2.23 25.96 32.65
CA THR A 182 -1.08 25.06 32.59
C THR A 182 -0.69 24.45 33.94
N ILE A 183 -0.88 25.08 35.11
CA ILE A 183 -0.57 24.43 36.43
C ILE A 183 -1.34 23.12 36.62
N MET A 184 -2.53 23.07 36.02
CA MET A 184 -3.45 21.96 36.16
C MET A 184 -3.13 20.78 35.25
N ASP A 185 -2.26 20.97 34.24
CA ASP A 185 -1.84 19.89 33.36
C ASP A 185 -0.78 19.02 34.05
N THR A 186 -1.24 18.00 34.76
CA THR A 186 -0.40 16.98 35.41
C THR A 186 0.25 16.02 34.42
N ASN A 187 -0.16 16.06 33.15
CA ASN A 187 0.41 15.26 32.06
C ASN A 187 1.50 16.04 31.30
N GLY A 188 1.80 17.28 31.69
CA GLY A 188 2.89 18.06 31.14
C GLY A 188 4.20 17.26 31.22
N PRO A 189 4.98 17.17 30.13
CA PRO A 189 6.20 16.37 30.12
C PRO A 189 7.21 16.90 31.16
N TYR A 190 7.66 16.02 32.07
CA TYR A 190 8.77 16.30 33.00
C TYR A 190 10.07 16.68 32.26
N LEU A 191 10.17 16.25 31.00
CA LEU A 191 11.27 16.48 30.07
C LEU A 191 10.64 16.85 28.72
N ASN A 192 10.36 18.13 28.50
CA ASN A 192 10.52 18.63 27.14
C ASN A 192 11.98 19.03 27.00
N ASP A 193 12.69 18.33 26.11
CA ASP A 193 13.98 18.79 25.61
C ASP A 193 13.78 20.20 25.04
N LEU A 194 14.33 21.19 25.75
CA LEU A 194 14.90 22.41 25.16
C LEU A 194 14.11 23.02 23.98
N GLU A 195 12.87 23.45 24.22
CA GLU A 195 12.43 24.67 23.53
C GLU A 195 13.20 25.82 24.21
N LEU A 196 14.30 26.21 23.57
CA LEU A 196 15.07 27.40 23.92
C LEU A 196 14.16 28.59 23.67
N GLY A 197 13.43 29.01 24.68
CA GLY A 197 12.32 29.94 24.53
C GLY A 197 11.50 29.92 25.81
N VAL A 198 11.87 30.76 26.79
CA VAL A 198 11.10 30.84 28.03
C VAL A 198 9.86 31.69 27.73
N ASP A 199 8.73 31.04 27.46
CA ASP A 199 7.45 31.63 27.83
C ASP A 199 7.49 31.77 29.37
N ALA A 200 7.84 32.97 29.84
CA ALA A 200 8.01 33.26 31.28
C ALA A 200 6.68 33.16 32.05
N VAL A 201 5.57 33.09 31.32
CA VAL A 201 4.21 32.98 31.86
C VAL A 201 4.02 31.67 32.63
N PRO A 202 4.26 30.46 32.07
CA PRO A 202 4.17 29.18 32.82
C PRO A 202 4.98 29.12 34.11
N THR A 203 6.15 29.77 34.12
CA THR A 203 7.11 29.74 35.23
C THR A 203 6.57 30.42 36.51
N LEU A 204 5.90 31.56 36.36
CA LEU A 204 5.41 32.37 37.48
C LEU A 204 3.99 31.99 37.92
N GLN A 205 3.33 31.07 37.22
CA GLN A 205 1.96 30.69 37.50
C GLN A 205 1.76 30.14 38.92
N TYR A 206 2.68 29.30 39.41
CA TYR A 206 2.64 28.79 40.77
C TYR A 206 2.65 29.91 41.84
N SER A 207 3.27 31.04 41.51
CA SER A 207 3.29 32.23 42.36
C SER A 207 1.98 33.01 42.28
N PHE A 208 1.45 33.21 41.07
CA PHE A 208 0.18 33.93 40.84
C PHE A 208 -1.07 33.19 41.35
N SER A 209 -1.04 31.85 41.35
CA SER A 209 -2.14 31.01 41.79
C SER A 209 -2.28 30.90 43.30
N GLY A 210 -1.33 31.45 44.07
CA GLY A 210 -1.26 31.33 45.52
C GLY A 210 -0.91 29.92 46.01
N PHE A 211 -0.63 28.98 45.10
CA PHE A 211 -0.19 27.62 45.43
C PHE A 211 1.03 27.64 46.35
N LEU A 212 2.07 28.40 45.98
CA LEU A 212 3.31 28.48 46.74
C LEU A 212 3.12 29.15 48.09
N THR A 213 2.19 30.11 48.18
CA THR A 213 1.87 30.77 49.45
C THR A 213 1.22 29.79 50.41
N LEU A 214 0.32 28.94 49.91
CA LEU A 214 -0.33 27.91 50.71
C LEU A 214 0.65 26.80 51.09
N GLN A 215 1.54 26.41 50.17
CA GLN A 215 2.64 25.47 50.44
C GLN A 215 3.57 26.00 51.54
N GLN A 216 4.06 27.23 51.42
CA GLN A 216 4.94 27.85 52.42
C GLN A 216 4.28 27.90 53.79
N VAL A 217 3.00 28.26 53.84
CA VAL A 217 2.23 28.36 55.08
C VAL A 217 2.10 26.98 55.72
N LEU A 218 1.65 25.96 54.98
CA LEU A 218 1.51 24.60 55.49
C LEU A 218 2.85 24.00 55.94
N ASP A 219 3.90 24.10 55.12
CA ASP A 219 5.23 23.58 55.45
C ASP A 219 5.79 24.23 56.72
N SER A 220 5.65 25.56 56.84
CA SER A 220 6.06 26.30 58.05
C SER A 220 5.33 25.79 59.30
N PHE A 221 4.04 25.49 59.18
CA PHE A 221 3.24 24.98 60.28
C PHE A 221 3.56 23.52 60.63
N ILE A 222 3.83 22.68 59.63
CA ILE A 222 4.25 21.29 59.85
C ILE A 222 5.60 21.26 60.58
N ILE A 223 6.57 22.10 60.16
CA ILE A 223 7.87 22.23 60.83
C ILE A 223 7.69 22.65 62.29
N PHE A 224 6.84 23.63 62.55
CA PHE A 224 6.55 24.07 63.92
C PHE A 224 5.86 22.98 64.76
N ALA A 225 4.85 22.30 64.22
CA ALA A 225 4.14 21.23 64.91
C ALA A 225 5.08 20.04 65.24
N ALA A 226 5.99 19.73 64.32
CA ALA A 226 7.03 18.71 64.51
C ALA A 226 7.99 19.06 65.65
N GLN A 227 8.47 20.31 65.72
CA GLN A 227 9.33 20.78 66.80
C GLN A 227 8.65 20.70 68.18
N GLN A 228 7.34 21.01 68.26
CA GLN A 228 6.60 20.94 69.51
C GLN A 228 6.36 19.50 70.00
N ASN A 229 6.10 18.56 69.09
CA ASN A 229 5.90 17.16 69.44
C ASN A 229 7.16 16.55 70.07
N GLU A 230 8.35 16.93 69.60
CA GLU A 230 9.62 16.48 70.17
C GLU A 230 9.93 17.13 71.52
N ALA A 231 9.61 18.42 71.69
CA ALA A 231 9.70 19.11 72.98
C ALA A 231 8.74 18.51 74.04
N ASN A 232 7.56 18.04 73.63
CA ASN A 232 6.59 17.36 74.50
C ASN A 232 7.01 15.92 74.85
N MET A 233 7.79 15.24 74.01
CA MET A 233 8.39 13.92 74.33
C MET A 233 9.48 14.03 75.41
N VAL A 234 10.06 15.22 75.61
CA VAL A 234 11.07 15.49 76.66
C VAL A 234 10.42 15.94 77.97
N ASN A 235 9.21 16.51 77.94
CA ASN A 235 8.47 16.97 79.12
C ASN A 235 7.03 16.46 79.10
N GLU A 236 6.77 15.27 79.63
CA GLU A 236 5.42 14.88 80.00
C GLU A 236 4.93 15.77 81.16
N ASN A 237 3.83 16.50 80.92
CA ASN A 237 3.02 17.33 81.83
C ASN A 237 3.21 18.85 81.73
N ILE A 238 2.73 19.49 80.65
CA ILE A 238 2.29 20.89 80.69
C ILE A 238 1.01 21.05 79.83
N GLU A 239 -0.11 21.42 80.49
CA GLU A 239 -1.29 22.02 79.82
C GLU A 239 -0.90 23.33 79.13
N LEU A 240 -1.46 23.60 77.92
CA LEU A 240 -1.12 24.74 77.05
C LEU A 240 -0.79 26.04 77.81
N PRO A 241 0.40 26.65 77.64
CA PRO A 241 0.72 27.91 78.27
C PRO A 241 -0.03 29.08 77.59
N SER A 242 -0.72 29.88 78.39
CA SER A 242 -1.45 31.10 78.00
C SER A 242 -0.56 32.33 77.74
N ASN A 243 0.74 32.15 77.50
CA ASN A 243 1.70 33.23 77.27
C ASN A 243 2.04 33.41 75.77
N THR A 244 1.36 34.35 75.12
CA THR A 244 1.45 34.67 73.69
C THR A 244 2.84 35.16 73.23
N SER A 245 3.71 35.63 74.13
CA SER A 245 5.05 36.16 73.83
C SER A 245 6.13 35.07 73.66
N LEU A 246 6.15 34.07 74.54
CA LEU A 246 7.04 32.89 74.44
C LEU A 246 6.66 32.00 73.25
N ILE A 247 5.36 31.90 72.95
CA ILE A 247 4.87 31.23 71.74
C ILE A 247 5.37 31.96 70.50
N LYS A 248 5.36 33.30 70.46
CA LYS A 248 5.86 34.08 69.30
C LYS A 248 7.35 33.89 69.01
N GLN A 249 8.18 33.72 70.05
CA GLN A 249 9.63 33.57 69.92
C GLN A 249 10.02 32.11 69.56
N SER A 250 9.30 31.12 70.09
CA SER A 250 9.41 29.72 69.66
C SER A 250 8.83 29.49 68.25
N TRP A 251 7.89 30.32 67.81
CA TRP A 251 7.27 30.23 66.48
C TRP A 251 8.16 30.59 65.30
N MET A 252 9.33 31.17 65.50
CA MET A 252 10.16 31.67 64.39
C MET A 252 11.48 30.91 64.23
N GLN A 253 11.81 30.03 65.17
CA GLN A 253 13.05 29.27 65.15
C GLN A 253 13.04 28.21 64.04
N PHE A 254 13.94 28.35 63.06
CA PHE A 254 14.10 27.50 61.89
C PHE A 254 12.93 27.49 60.88
N ILE A 255 11.99 28.44 60.98
CA ILE A 255 10.88 28.54 60.02
C ILE A 255 11.32 29.21 58.70
N PRO A 256 10.95 28.67 57.53
CA PRO A 256 11.21 29.29 56.23
C PRO A 256 10.29 30.50 55.98
N SER A 257 10.71 31.70 56.43
CA SER A 257 9.88 32.91 56.33
C SER A 257 10.11 33.72 55.06
N ASN A 258 11.30 33.62 54.44
CA ASN A 258 11.69 34.38 53.25
C ASN A 258 12.07 33.42 52.11
N ILE A 259 11.07 32.87 51.42
CA ILE A 259 11.29 32.04 50.23
C ILE A 259 11.24 32.92 48.98
N LYS A 260 12.28 32.87 48.17
CA LYS A 260 12.43 33.68 46.95
C LYS A 260 12.62 32.77 45.74
N ILE A 261 12.08 33.17 44.59
CA ILE A 261 12.12 32.38 43.35
C ILE A 261 12.67 33.24 42.22
N VAL A 262 13.60 32.66 41.47
CA VAL A 262 14.25 33.29 40.32
C VAL A 262 14.32 32.27 39.17
N PRO A 263 14.05 32.68 37.92
CA PRO A 263 14.24 31.81 36.77
C PRO A 263 15.73 31.59 36.45
N PHE A 264 16.06 30.45 35.86
CA PHE A 264 17.42 30.15 35.41
C PHE A 264 17.91 31.09 34.30
N PRO A 265 19.21 31.38 34.27
CA PRO A 265 19.81 32.12 33.17
C PRO A 265 19.72 31.33 31.85
N THR A 266 19.63 32.04 30.73
CA THR A 266 19.67 31.46 29.39
C THR A 266 20.97 31.84 28.68
N ARG A 267 21.45 30.94 27.83
CA ARG A 267 22.53 31.24 26.87
C ARG A 267 21.99 32.03 25.70
N GLU A 268 22.89 32.62 24.93
CA GLU A 268 22.53 33.13 23.62
C GLU A 268 22.00 31.98 22.76
N TYR A 269 20.81 32.16 22.21
CA TYR A 269 20.19 31.19 21.33
C TYR A 269 19.37 31.89 20.26
N THR A 270 19.17 31.20 19.16
CA THR A 270 18.39 31.68 18.03
C THR A 270 17.10 30.91 17.96
N ASP A 271 15.98 31.62 18.08
CA ASP A 271 14.69 31.02 17.79
C ASP A 271 14.42 31.10 16.30
N ASP A 272 14.57 29.94 15.67
CA ASP A 272 14.13 29.68 14.32
C ASP A 272 12.90 28.77 14.38
N GLU A 273 11.73 29.39 14.54
CA GLU A 273 10.43 28.70 14.55
C GLU A 273 10.22 27.92 13.25
N PHE A 274 10.67 28.49 12.12
CA PHE A 274 10.59 27.85 10.82
C PHE A 274 11.37 26.53 10.81
N GLN A 275 12.61 26.53 11.29
CA GLN A 275 13.44 25.32 11.31
C GLN A 275 12.88 24.22 12.23
N SER A 276 12.22 24.62 13.33
CA SER A 276 11.53 23.69 14.24
C SER A 276 10.31 23.02 13.57
N ILE A 277 9.48 23.82 12.88
CA ILE A 277 8.32 23.32 12.13
C ILE A 277 8.79 22.42 10.98
N ILE A 278 9.80 22.87 10.22
CA ILE A 278 10.40 22.13 9.11
C ILE A 278 10.94 20.79 9.57
N LYS A 279 11.62 20.68 10.71
CA LYS A 279 12.14 19.41 11.22
C LYS A 279 11.06 18.30 11.26
N SER A 280 9.82 18.65 11.58
CA SER A 280 8.71 17.68 11.65
C SER A 280 8.05 17.39 10.29
N VAL A 281 7.96 18.39 9.40
CA VAL A 281 7.16 18.32 8.16
C VAL A 281 8.00 18.06 6.90
N MET A 282 9.30 18.32 6.95
CA MET A 282 10.20 18.31 5.79
C MET A 282 10.22 16.98 5.04
N GLY A 283 10.38 15.86 5.75
CA GLY A 283 10.38 14.53 5.16
C GLY A 283 9.08 14.18 4.40
N LEU A 284 7.93 14.66 4.90
CA LEU A 284 6.63 14.41 4.30
C LEU A 284 6.42 15.25 3.02
N LEU A 285 6.79 16.53 3.04
CA LEU A 285 6.65 17.41 1.88
C LEU A 285 7.49 16.92 0.69
N TYR A 286 8.74 16.54 0.96
CA TYR A 286 9.60 15.94 -0.06
C TYR A 286 8.99 14.68 -0.66
N LEU A 287 8.46 13.78 0.17
CA LEU A 287 7.81 12.56 -0.29
C LEU A 287 6.63 12.85 -1.22
N LEU A 288 5.84 13.88 -0.89
CA LEU A 288 4.68 14.29 -1.67
C LEU A 288 5.08 14.83 -3.06
N GLY A 289 6.20 15.55 -3.15
CA GLY A 289 6.77 16.02 -4.41
C GLY A 289 7.20 14.87 -5.35
N PHE A 290 7.76 13.79 -4.79
CA PHE A 290 8.22 12.63 -5.58
C PHE A 290 7.13 11.60 -5.91
N LEU A 291 5.93 11.75 -5.37
CA LEU A 291 4.83 10.80 -5.56
C LEU A 291 4.38 10.71 -7.02
N TYR A 292 4.35 11.83 -7.76
CA TYR A 292 3.95 11.86 -9.16
C TYR A 292 4.96 11.16 -10.10
N PRO A 293 6.28 11.47 -10.06
CA PRO A 293 7.28 10.72 -10.84
C PRO A 293 7.24 9.20 -10.61
N ILE A 294 7.08 8.78 -9.34
CA ILE A 294 7.01 7.38 -8.94
C ILE A 294 5.75 6.71 -9.49
N SER A 295 4.60 7.36 -9.35
CA SER A 295 3.32 6.93 -9.93
C SER A 295 3.42 6.65 -11.43
N ARG A 296 4.07 7.56 -12.16
CA ARG A 296 4.28 7.43 -13.62
C ARG A 296 5.21 6.29 -13.97
N LEU A 297 6.32 6.12 -13.25
CA LEU A 297 7.24 4.98 -13.45
C LEU A 297 6.51 3.64 -13.33
N ILE A 298 5.70 3.48 -12.27
CA ILE A 298 4.89 2.26 -12.06
C ILE A 298 3.89 2.09 -13.21
N SER A 299 3.23 3.17 -13.63
CA SER A 299 2.28 3.16 -14.74
C SER A 299 2.93 2.66 -16.03
N TYR A 300 4.06 3.23 -16.46
CA TYR A 300 4.74 2.85 -17.70
C TYR A 300 5.26 1.42 -17.66
N SER A 301 5.88 1.02 -16.54
CA SER A 301 6.42 -0.34 -16.38
C SER A 301 5.32 -1.40 -16.48
N VAL A 302 4.14 -1.15 -15.90
CA VAL A 302 3.01 -2.09 -15.97
C VAL A 302 2.25 -1.97 -17.29
N PHE A 303 2.16 -0.79 -17.89
CA PHE A 303 1.54 -0.60 -19.19
C PHE A 303 2.25 -1.38 -20.30
N GLU A 304 3.59 -1.38 -20.32
CA GLU A 304 4.35 -2.19 -21.28
C GLU A 304 4.17 -3.71 -21.05
N LYS A 305 3.94 -4.14 -19.80
CA LYS A 305 3.58 -5.53 -19.48
C LYS A 305 2.16 -5.87 -19.95
N GLU A 306 1.20 -4.97 -19.72
CA GLU A 306 -0.20 -5.11 -20.10
C GLU A 306 -0.34 -5.27 -21.63
N GLN A 307 0.43 -4.51 -22.39
CA GLN A 307 0.47 -4.57 -23.86
C GLN A 307 1.36 -5.69 -24.43
N LYS A 308 2.00 -6.50 -23.58
CA LYS A 308 2.95 -7.57 -23.97
C LYS A 308 4.12 -7.10 -24.86
N ILE A 309 4.50 -5.81 -24.79
CA ILE A 309 5.60 -5.23 -25.57
C ILE A 309 6.93 -5.90 -25.20
N LYS A 310 7.13 -6.19 -23.91
CA LYS A 310 8.30 -6.92 -23.40
C LYS A 310 8.47 -8.28 -24.11
N GLU A 311 7.37 -9.01 -24.34
CA GLU A 311 7.39 -10.33 -25.00
C GLU A 311 7.74 -10.22 -26.49
N SER A 312 7.23 -9.19 -27.17
CA SER A 312 7.58 -8.94 -28.57
C SER A 312 9.05 -8.56 -28.75
N LEU A 313 9.60 -7.73 -27.86
CA LEU A 313 11.03 -7.39 -27.89
C LEU A 313 11.92 -8.62 -27.63
N TYR A 314 11.45 -9.58 -26.82
CA TYR A 314 12.13 -10.86 -26.67
C TYR A 314 12.09 -11.70 -27.94
N MET A 315 10.97 -11.71 -28.67
CA MET A 315 10.90 -12.36 -29.99
C MET A 315 11.88 -11.73 -31.00
N MET A 316 12.22 -10.46 -30.86
CA MET A 316 13.24 -9.78 -31.68
C MET A 316 14.68 -10.01 -31.19
N GLY A 317 14.88 -10.80 -30.13
CA GLY A 317 16.20 -11.14 -29.59
C GLY A 317 16.77 -10.15 -28.58
N LEU A 318 15.95 -9.30 -27.95
CA LEU A 318 16.35 -8.46 -26.81
C LEU A 318 16.63 -9.33 -25.58
N LYS A 319 17.60 -8.96 -24.75
CA LYS A 319 17.84 -9.62 -23.46
C LYS A 319 17.07 -8.94 -22.33
N ASP A 320 16.57 -9.73 -21.38
CA ASP A 320 15.81 -9.26 -20.21
C ASP A 320 16.55 -8.23 -19.36
N GLU A 321 17.86 -8.43 -19.18
CA GLU A 321 18.71 -7.53 -18.41
C GLU A 321 18.78 -6.12 -19.04
N ILE A 322 18.81 -6.05 -20.38
CA ILE A 322 18.97 -4.79 -21.11
C ILE A 322 17.69 -3.95 -21.00
N PHE A 323 16.52 -4.59 -20.98
CA PHE A 323 15.23 -3.92 -20.84
C PHE A 323 15.10 -3.19 -19.48
N HIS A 324 15.45 -3.84 -18.38
CA HIS A 324 15.38 -3.20 -17.06
C HIS A 324 16.49 -2.17 -16.87
N LEU A 325 17.70 -2.45 -17.38
CA LEU A 325 18.82 -1.51 -17.33
C LEU A 325 18.53 -0.21 -18.09
N SER A 326 17.86 -0.27 -19.25
CA SER A 326 17.53 0.94 -20.02
C SER A 326 16.56 1.84 -19.27
N TRP A 327 15.50 1.28 -18.69
CA TRP A 327 14.54 2.04 -17.88
C TRP A 327 15.19 2.62 -16.62
N PHE A 328 16.03 1.84 -15.94
CA PHE A 328 16.79 2.33 -14.79
C PHE A 328 17.67 3.52 -15.14
N ILE A 329 18.47 3.43 -16.21
CA ILE A 329 19.38 4.51 -16.63
C ILE A 329 18.61 5.78 -17.01
N THR A 330 17.52 5.67 -17.78
CA THR A 330 16.73 6.85 -18.18
C THR A 330 16.17 7.59 -16.96
N TYR A 331 15.61 6.88 -15.99
CA TYR A 331 15.07 7.50 -14.79
C TYR A 331 16.17 7.94 -13.82
N ALA A 332 17.27 7.20 -13.68
CA ALA A 332 18.41 7.65 -12.88
C ALA A 332 18.96 8.99 -13.39
N LEU A 333 19.06 9.17 -14.72
CA LEU A 333 19.46 10.45 -15.32
C LEU A 333 18.43 11.56 -15.02
N GLN A 334 17.14 11.26 -15.15
CA GLN A 334 16.07 12.21 -14.82
C GLN A 334 16.12 12.64 -13.35
N PHE A 335 16.28 11.70 -12.42
CA PHE A 335 16.37 11.99 -10.99
C PHE A 335 17.68 12.70 -10.61
N ALA A 336 18.77 12.50 -11.37
CA ALA A 336 19.99 13.30 -11.24
C ALA A 336 19.74 14.77 -11.62
N VAL A 337 18.96 15.03 -12.68
CA VAL A 337 18.57 16.40 -13.06
C VAL A 337 17.66 17.02 -11.99
N THR A 338 16.64 16.30 -11.51
CA THR A 338 15.75 16.84 -10.47
C THR A 338 16.49 17.13 -9.16
N SER A 339 17.37 16.23 -8.71
CA SER A 339 18.18 16.45 -7.50
C SER A 339 19.17 17.61 -7.67
N GLY A 340 19.74 17.80 -8.86
CA GLY A 340 20.56 18.96 -9.19
C GLY A 340 19.78 20.28 -9.07
N ILE A 341 18.57 20.36 -9.61
CA ILE A 341 17.71 21.55 -9.52
C ILE A 341 17.29 21.81 -8.07
N ILE A 342 16.87 20.77 -7.34
CA ILE A 342 16.51 20.89 -5.91
C ILE A 342 17.70 21.41 -5.11
N THR A 343 18.90 20.88 -5.34
CA THR A 343 20.12 21.35 -4.67
C THR A 343 20.34 22.83 -5.00
N ALA A 344 20.32 23.22 -6.27
CA ALA A 344 20.50 24.62 -6.68
C ALA A 344 19.50 25.58 -6.04
N CYS A 345 18.22 25.21 -5.93
CA CYS A 345 17.19 26.06 -5.31
C CYS A 345 17.35 26.19 -3.78
N THR A 346 17.91 25.17 -3.11
CA THR A 346 17.88 25.07 -1.64
C THR A 346 19.12 25.62 -0.95
N MET A 347 20.26 25.73 -1.65
CA MET A 347 21.56 26.07 -1.03
C MET A 347 21.63 27.49 -0.44
N ASP A 348 20.88 28.45 -0.97
CA ASP A 348 21.03 29.85 -0.55
C ASP A 348 20.04 30.27 0.54
N THR A 349 18.96 29.53 0.74
CA THR A 349 17.83 29.92 1.62
C THR A 349 17.51 28.88 2.70
N LEU A 350 17.47 27.59 2.34
CA LEU A 350 17.07 26.50 3.24
C LEU A 350 18.26 25.77 3.86
N PHE A 351 19.36 25.61 3.11
CA PHE A 351 20.56 24.88 3.54
C PHE A 351 21.82 25.74 3.31
N GLN A 352 21.91 26.83 4.05
CA GLN A 352 23.00 27.81 3.93
C GLN A 352 24.34 27.25 4.44
N TYR A 353 24.33 26.41 5.47
CA TYR A 353 25.55 25.94 6.14
C TYR A 353 26.02 24.56 5.67
N SER A 354 25.17 23.81 4.96
CA SER A 354 25.42 22.43 4.53
C SER A 354 26.16 22.32 3.19
N ASP A 355 26.94 21.24 3.01
CA ASP A 355 27.71 21.03 1.78
C ASP A 355 26.80 20.63 0.59
N LYS A 356 26.92 21.37 -0.52
CA LYS A 356 26.12 21.16 -1.75
C LYS A 356 26.19 19.74 -2.29
N SER A 357 27.37 19.11 -2.20
CA SER A 357 27.60 17.75 -2.68
C SER A 357 26.84 16.70 -1.87
N LEU A 358 26.74 16.88 -0.56
CA LEU A 358 26.01 15.96 0.32
C LEU A 358 24.51 16.05 0.10
N VAL A 359 23.99 17.27 -0.08
CA VAL A 359 22.57 17.48 -0.38
C VAL A 359 22.20 16.84 -1.73
N PHE A 360 23.03 17.00 -2.76
CA PHE A 360 22.84 16.34 -4.05
C PHE A 360 22.83 14.81 -3.94
N ILE A 361 23.85 14.22 -3.29
CA ILE A 361 23.98 12.76 -3.12
C ILE A 361 22.78 12.20 -2.35
N TYR A 362 22.31 12.91 -1.34
CA TYR A 362 21.18 12.51 -0.52
C TYR A 362 19.87 12.38 -1.33
N PHE A 363 19.48 13.43 -2.08
CA PHE A 363 18.29 13.37 -2.92
C PHE A 363 18.44 12.40 -4.09
N PHE A 364 19.65 12.28 -4.65
CA PHE A 364 19.92 11.34 -5.74
C PHE A 364 19.81 9.88 -5.30
N LEU A 365 20.38 9.51 -4.14
CA LEU A 365 20.28 8.15 -3.59
C LEU A 365 18.84 7.77 -3.24
N PHE A 366 18.06 8.72 -2.69
CA PHE A 366 16.64 8.52 -2.47
C PHE A 366 15.87 8.27 -3.78
N GLY A 367 16.20 8.99 -4.85
CA GLY A 367 15.66 8.73 -6.18
C GLY A 367 15.99 7.32 -6.67
N LEU A 368 17.24 6.86 -6.50
CA LEU A 368 17.67 5.52 -6.92
C LEU A 368 16.94 4.40 -6.17
N SER A 369 16.80 4.52 -4.85
CA SER A 369 16.06 3.54 -4.03
C SER A 369 14.57 3.54 -4.38
N ALA A 370 13.97 4.72 -4.63
CA ALA A 370 12.57 4.84 -5.03
C ALA A 370 12.30 4.21 -6.43
N ILE A 371 13.22 4.36 -7.39
CA ILE A 371 13.11 3.70 -8.71
C ILE A 371 13.10 2.17 -8.53
N MET A 372 14.02 1.63 -7.73
CA MET A 372 14.11 0.19 -7.51
C MET A 372 12.90 -0.36 -6.75
N LEU A 373 12.40 0.38 -5.76
CA LEU A 373 11.14 0.05 -5.06
C LEU A 373 9.95 0.02 -6.04
N SER A 374 9.90 0.97 -6.97
CA SER A 374 8.82 1.06 -7.94
C SER A 374 8.87 -0.08 -8.98
N PHE A 375 10.07 -0.50 -9.40
CA PHE A 375 10.22 -1.72 -10.22
C PHE A 375 9.83 -2.98 -9.44
N LEU A 376 10.19 -3.08 -8.16
CA LEU A 376 9.75 -4.17 -7.29
C LEU A 376 8.22 -4.23 -7.22
N ILE A 377 7.56 -3.10 -6.95
CA ILE A 377 6.09 -3.00 -6.90
C ILE A 377 5.47 -3.38 -8.26
N SER A 378 6.05 -2.94 -9.38
CA SER A 378 5.52 -3.23 -10.71
C SER A 378 5.55 -4.72 -11.08
N THR A 379 6.35 -5.55 -10.40
CA THR A 379 6.35 -7.01 -10.60
C THR A 379 5.05 -7.69 -10.17
N PHE A 380 4.32 -7.13 -9.18
CA PHE A 380 3.12 -7.75 -8.62
C PHE A 380 1.83 -7.46 -9.40
N PHE A 381 1.86 -6.51 -10.36
CA PHE A 381 0.65 -6.04 -11.05
C PHE A 381 0.70 -6.30 -12.56
N THR A 382 -0.45 -6.67 -13.12
CA THR A 382 -0.65 -6.86 -14.57
C THR A 382 -1.46 -5.75 -15.24
N ARG A 383 -2.20 -4.96 -14.49
CA ARG A 383 -3.00 -3.82 -15.00
C ARG A 383 -2.43 -2.50 -14.52
N ALA A 384 -2.21 -1.56 -15.43
CA ALA A 384 -1.52 -0.31 -15.13
C ALA A 384 -2.28 0.59 -14.14
N LYS A 385 -3.59 0.77 -14.34
CA LYS A 385 -4.42 1.65 -13.48
C LYS A 385 -4.45 1.21 -12.02
N THR A 386 -4.53 -0.10 -11.78
CA THR A 386 -4.52 -0.66 -10.41
C THR A 386 -3.14 -0.58 -9.78
N ALA A 387 -2.08 -0.79 -10.58
CA ALA A 387 -0.71 -0.70 -10.10
C ALA A 387 -0.37 0.71 -9.62
N VAL A 388 -0.82 1.73 -10.34
CA VAL A 388 -0.63 3.14 -9.97
C VAL A 388 -1.27 3.44 -8.62
N ALA A 389 -2.56 3.14 -8.45
CA ALA A 389 -3.28 3.47 -7.22
C ALA A 389 -2.73 2.75 -5.98
N VAL A 390 -2.43 1.45 -6.11
CA VAL A 390 -1.88 0.67 -4.98
C VAL A 390 -0.40 0.98 -4.76
N GLY A 391 0.35 1.22 -5.83
CA GLY A 391 1.77 1.54 -5.76
C GLY A 391 2.04 2.89 -5.09
N THR A 392 1.27 3.93 -5.40
CA THR A 392 1.38 5.22 -4.71
C THR A 392 0.97 5.13 -3.25
N LEU A 393 -0.09 4.39 -2.94
CA LEU A 393 -0.52 4.17 -1.56
C LEU A 393 0.50 3.35 -0.76
N SER A 394 1.13 2.35 -1.38
CA SER A 394 2.21 1.57 -0.77
C SER A 394 3.44 2.43 -0.49
N PHE A 395 3.78 3.36 -1.39
CA PHE A 395 4.89 4.29 -1.21
C PHE A 395 4.62 5.28 -0.06
N LEU A 396 3.41 5.83 0.02
CA LEU A 396 2.98 6.66 1.14
C LEU A 396 2.94 5.85 2.46
N GLY A 397 2.44 4.61 2.41
CA GLY A 397 2.39 3.72 3.56
C GLY A 397 3.77 3.38 4.13
N ALA A 398 4.78 3.28 3.27
CA ALA A 398 6.17 3.04 3.66
C ALA A 398 6.79 4.23 4.44
N PHE A 399 6.14 5.39 4.53
CA PHE A 399 6.58 6.52 5.36
C PHE A 399 6.17 6.37 6.83
N PHE A 400 4.99 5.82 7.13
CA PHE A 400 4.42 5.83 8.48
C PHE A 400 5.30 5.27 9.61
N PRO A 401 6.14 4.22 9.40
CA PRO A 401 6.99 3.70 10.48
C PRO A 401 7.96 4.75 11.03
N TYR A 402 8.26 5.82 10.29
CA TYR A 402 9.03 6.97 10.75
C TYR A 402 8.52 7.54 12.08
N TYR A 403 7.22 7.78 12.21
CA TYR A 403 6.64 8.40 13.41
C TYR A 403 6.84 7.55 14.66
N THR A 404 6.90 6.22 14.52
CA THR A 404 7.13 5.30 15.63
C THR A 404 8.61 5.18 16.02
N VAL A 405 9.51 5.50 15.09
CA VAL A 405 10.96 5.23 15.20
C VAL A 405 11.75 6.50 15.54
N ASN A 406 11.15 7.68 15.35
CA ASN A 406 11.77 8.97 15.64
C ASN A 406 12.16 9.12 17.11
N ASP A 407 11.43 8.49 18.03
CA ASP A 407 11.71 8.56 19.47
C ASP A 407 13.12 8.06 19.81
N GLN A 408 13.83 8.80 20.68
CA GLN A 408 15.16 8.46 21.16
C GLN A 408 15.14 7.18 22.03
N ALA A 409 14.02 6.86 22.67
CA ALA A 409 13.86 5.66 23.50
C ALA A 409 13.89 4.34 22.70
N VAL A 410 13.70 4.40 21.38
CA VAL A 410 13.62 3.22 20.51
C VAL A 410 15.02 2.66 20.21
N PRO A 411 15.23 1.33 20.35
CA PRO A 411 16.54 0.73 20.10
C PRO A 411 16.99 0.87 18.64
N MET A 412 18.29 1.06 18.43
CA MET A 412 18.91 1.26 17.11
C MET A 412 18.54 0.18 16.09
N ILE A 413 18.41 -1.08 16.51
CA ILE A 413 18.05 -2.21 15.64
C ILE A 413 16.68 -1.99 15.00
N LEU A 414 15.69 -1.49 15.74
CA LEU A 414 14.36 -1.22 15.20
C LEU A 414 14.42 -0.06 14.19
N LYS A 415 15.27 0.94 14.45
CA LYS A 415 15.53 2.04 13.51
C LYS A 415 16.12 1.53 12.19
N PHE A 416 17.07 0.59 12.24
CA PHE A 416 17.63 -0.07 11.06
C PHE A 416 16.65 -0.95 10.29
N ILE A 417 15.77 -1.66 11.00
CA ILE A 417 14.75 -2.50 10.34
C ILE A 417 13.71 -1.62 9.65
N ALA A 418 13.27 -0.55 10.31
CA ALA A 418 12.34 0.40 9.71
C ALA A 418 12.95 1.10 8.50
N SER A 419 14.23 1.49 8.58
CA SER A 419 14.95 2.15 7.48
C SER A 419 15.17 1.28 6.25
N LEU A 420 14.86 -0.03 6.28
CA LEU A 420 14.74 -0.87 5.09
C LEU A 420 13.58 -0.46 4.17
N LEU A 421 12.66 0.37 4.68
CA LEU A 421 11.67 1.08 3.88
C LEU A 421 12.25 2.45 3.51
N SER A 422 12.69 2.59 2.26
CA SER A 422 13.40 3.78 1.77
C SER A 422 12.78 5.14 2.14
N PRO A 423 11.44 5.34 2.14
CA PRO A 423 10.83 6.58 2.61
C PRO A 423 11.11 6.93 4.08
N THR A 424 11.23 5.94 4.96
CA THR A 424 11.57 6.18 6.37
C THR A 424 13.04 6.53 6.57
N ALA A 425 13.95 5.90 5.83
CA ALA A 425 15.37 6.21 5.87
C ALA A 425 15.62 7.67 5.44
N PHE A 426 14.90 8.11 4.42
CA PHE A 426 14.87 9.49 3.98
C PHE A 426 14.25 10.42 5.04
N ALA A 427 13.12 10.05 5.65
CA ALA A 427 12.54 10.87 6.72
C ALA A 427 13.51 11.08 7.91
N LEU A 428 14.18 10.01 8.38
CA LEU A 428 15.20 10.09 9.43
C LEU A 428 16.43 10.92 9.02
N GLY A 429 16.87 10.79 7.76
CA GLY A 429 17.94 11.61 7.21
C GLY A 429 17.60 13.10 7.18
N SER A 430 16.33 13.44 6.89
CA SER A 430 15.86 14.83 6.82
C SER A 430 15.85 15.53 8.19
N ILE A 431 15.52 14.80 9.28
CA ILE A 431 15.65 15.35 10.64
C ILE A 431 17.10 15.70 10.94
N ASN A 432 18.03 14.79 10.64
CA ASN A 432 19.45 15.04 10.89
C ASN A 432 19.94 16.27 10.12
N PHE A 433 19.50 16.46 8.87
CA PHE A 433 19.76 17.70 8.14
C PHE A 433 19.21 18.93 8.87
N ALA A 434 17.96 18.88 9.31
CA ALA A 434 17.32 20.01 9.99
C ALA A 434 18.04 20.37 11.30
N ASP A 435 18.50 19.37 12.07
CA ASP A 435 19.24 19.56 13.33
C ASP A 435 20.61 20.22 13.10
N TYR A 436 21.38 19.75 12.12
CA TYR A 436 22.70 20.32 11.83
C TYR A 436 22.63 21.74 11.27
N GLU A 437 21.58 22.04 10.51
CA GLU A 437 21.33 23.39 9.99
C GLU A 437 20.83 24.32 11.11
N ARG A 438 19.98 23.83 12.02
CA ARG A 438 19.56 24.58 13.23
C ARG A 438 20.75 24.93 14.13
N ALA A 439 21.77 24.09 14.15
CA ALA A 439 22.98 24.32 14.92
C ALA A 439 24.00 25.27 14.25
N TYR A 440 23.71 25.82 13.06
CA TYR A 440 24.62 26.66 12.25
C TYR A 440 25.96 25.99 11.85
N VAL A 441 26.13 24.70 12.12
CA VAL A 441 27.31 23.93 11.72
C VAL A 441 27.16 23.44 10.28
N GLY A 442 25.92 23.09 9.92
CA GLY A 442 25.58 22.46 8.64
C GLY A 442 26.15 21.04 8.52
N LEU A 443 25.63 20.29 7.56
CA LEU A 443 26.05 18.93 7.30
C LEU A 443 27.25 18.93 6.34
N ARG A 444 28.44 18.65 6.90
CA ARG A 444 29.71 18.57 6.16
C ARG A 444 30.27 17.17 6.17
N TRP A 445 31.12 16.83 5.19
CA TRP A 445 31.76 15.50 5.09
C TRP A 445 32.50 15.07 6.37
N SER A 446 33.04 16.02 7.14
CA SER A 446 33.72 15.75 8.42
C SER A 446 32.77 15.30 9.54
N ASN A 447 31.49 15.71 9.49
CA ASN A 447 30.54 15.61 10.60
C ASN A 447 29.47 14.53 10.36
N VAL A 448 29.44 13.90 9.19
CA VAL A 448 28.45 12.88 8.76
C VAL A 448 28.38 11.66 9.70
N TRP A 449 29.47 11.37 10.41
CA TRP A 449 29.56 10.23 11.35
C TRP A 449 29.01 10.54 12.75
N ARG A 450 28.81 11.81 13.11
CA ARG A 450 28.27 12.18 14.44
C ARG A 450 26.76 12.01 14.46
N ALA A 451 26.23 11.38 15.51
CA ALA A 451 24.80 11.22 15.72
C ALA A 451 24.18 12.52 16.25
N SER A 452 23.01 12.90 15.74
CA SER A 452 22.18 14.00 16.29
C SER A 452 20.91 13.44 16.94
N SER A 453 20.06 12.76 16.15
CA SER A 453 18.76 12.20 16.60
C SER A 453 18.83 10.69 16.94
N GLY A 454 19.98 10.23 17.43
CA GLY A 454 20.24 8.83 17.76
C GLY A 454 20.66 7.94 16.57
N VAL A 455 20.57 8.42 15.32
CA VAL A 455 21.08 7.71 14.13
C VAL A 455 22.12 8.56 13.39
N ASN A 456 23.22 7.95 12.95
CA ASN A 456 24.23 8.62 12.14
C ASN A 456 23.68 8.94 10.74
N PHE A 457 23.96 10.13 10.22
CA PHE A 457 23.52 10.49 8.87
C PHE A 457 24.13 9.57 7.79
N LEU A 458 25.39 9.14 7.97
CA LEU A 458 26.03 8.17 7.06
C LEU A 458 25.29 6.84 7.04
N ALA A 459 24.74 6.41 8.18
CA ALA A 459 23.97 5.18 8.25
C ALA A 459 22.69 5.27 7.40
N CYS A 460 22.00 6.41 7.41
CA CYS A 460 20.84 6.64 6.54
C CYS A 460 21.21 6.58 5.04
N LEU A 461 22.33 7.21 4.65
CA LEU A 461 22.83 7.17 3.26
C LEU A 461 23.17 5.74 2.81
N LEU A 462 23.89 5.00 3.65
CA LEU A 462 24.27 3.61 3.36
C LEU A 462 23.04 2.69 3.31
N MET A 463 22.05 2.90 4.18
CA MET A 463 20.80 2.14 4.15
C MET A 463 19.99 2.39 2.88
N MET A 464 19.87 3.63 2.39
CA MET A 464 19.20 3.89 1.11
C MET A 464 19.92 3.23 -0.07
N LEU A 465 21.26 3.19 -0.06
CA LEU A 465 22.04 2.48 -1.06
C LEU A 465 21.83 0.96 -0.97
N LEU A 466 21.80 0.42 0.26
CA LEU A 466 21.49 -0.99 0.53
C LEU A 466 20.08 -1.33 0.05
N ASP A 467 19.09 -0.48 0.31
CA ASP A 467 17.71 -0.64 -0.15
C ASP A 467 17.64 -0.69 -1.67
N ALA A 468 18.34 0.22 -2.36
CA ALA A 468 18.39 0.21 -3.82
C ALA A 468 18.93 -1.12 -4.37
N LEU A 469 20.01 -1.64 -3.76
CA LEU A 469 20.58 -2.94 -4.13
C LEU A 469 19.67 -4.11 -3.76
N LEU A 470 19.04 -4.06 -2.59
CA LEU A 470 18.14 -5.11 -2.08
C LEU A 470 16.86 -5.18 -2.90
N TYR A 471 16.23 -4.04 -3.20
CA TYR A 471 15.08 -3.98 -4.09
C TYR A 471 15.45 -4.39 -5.52
N CYS A 472 16.65 -4.06 -6.00
CA CYS A 472 17.14 -4.57 -7.29
C CYS A 472 17.30 -6.09 -7.26
N ALA A 473 17.93 -6.64 -6.22
CA ALA A 473 18.16 -8.07 -6.06
C ALA A 473 16.85 -8.84 -5.89
N ILE A 474 15.92 -8.35 -5.07
CA ILE A 474 14.57 -8.92 -4.90
C ILE A 474 13.75 -8.71 -6.18
N GLY A 475 13.86 -7.58 -6.85
CA GLY A 475 13.16 -7.30 -8.11
C GLY A 475 13.62 -8.22 -9.24
N LEU A 476 14.93 -8.44 -9.38
CA LEU A 476 15.50 -9.40 -10.33
C LEU A 476 15.26 -10.85 -9.89
N TYR A 477 15.32 -11.14 -8.59
CA TYR A 477 14.97 -12.44 -8.05
C TYR A 477 13.50 -12.71 -8.29
N LEU A 478 12.59 -11.78 -8.06
CA LEU A 478 11.20 -11.95 -8.39
C LEU A 478 11.04 -12.01 -9.90
N ASP A 479 11.57 -11.12 -10.74
CA ASP A 479 11.37 -11.27 -12.19
C ASP A 479 11.94 -12.60 -12.72
N LYS A 480 13.08 -13.10 -12.21
CA LYS A 480 13.71 -14.37 -12.64
C LYS A 480 13.14 -15.61 -11.96
N ALA A 481 12.93 -15.56 -10.66
CA ALA A 481 12.31 -16.61 -9.87
C ALA A 481 10.83 -16.68 -10.16
N PHE A 482 10.09 -15.59 -10.34
CA PHE A 482 8.71 -15.53 -10.89
C PHE A 482 8.73 -15.93 -12.37
N CYS A 483 9.75 -15.64 -13.20
CA CYS A 483 9.89 -16.34 -14.49
C CYS A 483 10.04 -17.89 -14.31
N SER A 484 10.41 -18.39 -13.12
CA SER A 484 10.32 -19.80 -12.69
C SER A 484 9.16 -20.16 -11.72
N TYR A 485 8.44 -19.19 -11.15
CA TYR A 485 7.57 -19.29 -9.96
C TYR A 485 6.18 -18.67 -10.22
N ASP A 486 6.03 -17.96 -11.33
CA ASP A 486 4.82 -17.32 -11.81
C ASP A 486 3.91 -18.31 -12.52
N GLN A 487 3.48 -19.28 -11.73
CA GLN A 487 2.25 -20.02 -11.96
C GLN A 487 1.05 -19.36 -11.28
N VAL A 488 1.15 -18.08 -10.88
CA VAL A 488 0.11 -17.40 -10.09
C VAL A 488 -0.47 -16.17 -10.80
N LEU A 489 0.20 -15.61 -11.81
CA LEU A 489 -0.42 -14.84 -12.89
C LEU A 489 -0.22 -15.56 -14.22
N PRO A 490 -1.29 -15.83 -15.00
CA PRO A 490 -1.17 -16.67 -16.18
C PRO A 490 -0.41 -15.90 -17.27
N ARG A 491 0.89 -16.18 -17.44
CA ARG A 491 1.33 -16.48 -18.81
C ARG A 491 0.54 -17.71 -19.20
N GLU A 492 -0.25 -17.63 -20.26
CA GLU A 492 -1.21 -18.67 -20.70
C GLU A 492 -0.56 -20.06 -20.90
N ASN A 493 0.75 -20.22 -20.69
CA ASN A 493 1.61 -21.10 -21.44
C ASN A 493 2.93 -21.51 -20.71
N GLY A 494 2.94 -21.78 -19.40
CA GLY A 494 4.17 -22.18 -18.67
C GLY A 494 4.03 -23.36 -17.68
N VAL A 495 5.03 -24.26 -17.62
CA VAL A 495 5.11 -25.42 -16.71
C VAL A 495 5.86 -25.08 -15.41
N ARG A 496 5.56 -25.77 -14.29
CA ARG A 496 5.97 -25.48 -12.91
C ARG A 496 7.45 -25.81 -12.64
N SER A 497 8.19 -24.90 -12.01
CA SER A 497 9.48 -25.21 -11.38
C SER A 497 9.41 -25.06 -9.84
N PRO A 498 10.16 -25.87 -9.06
CA PRO A 498 10.12 -25.84 -7.59
C PRO A 498 10.92 -24.66 -6.98
N TRP A 499 10.49 -24.18 -5.80
CA TRP A 499 11.05 -23.04 -5.05
C TRP A 499 12.56 -23.12 -4.75
N ASN A 500 13.17 -24.31 -4.76
CA ASN A 500 14.56 -24.54 -4.34
C ASN A 500 15.58 -24.42 -5.48
N PHE A 501 15.20 -23.85 -6.64
CA PHE A 501 16.05 -23.73 -7.83
C PHE A 501 17.46 -23.13 -7.61
N PRO A 502 17.70 -22.15 -6.71
CA PRO A 502 19.05 -21.65 -6.48
C PRO A 502 19.91 -22.58 -5.59
N PHE A 503 19.32 -23.51 -4.84
CA PHE A 503 20.05 -24.48 -4.00
C PHE A 503 20.25 -25.84 -4.68
N LEU A 504 19.59 -26.10 -5.81
CA LEU A 504 19.95 -27.22 -6.69
C LEU A 504 21.15 -26.84 -7.55
N LYS A 505 22.35 -27.22 -7.09
CA LYS A 505 23.65 -27.12 -7.81
C LYS A 505 23.68 -27.76 -9.22
N CYS A 506 22.61 -28.42 -9.68
CA CYS A 506 22.57 -29.14 -10.96
C CYS A 506 22.31 -28.26 -12.20
N SER A 507 21.95 -26.97 -12.06
CA SER A 507 21.67 -26.08 -13.21
C SER A 507 22.87 -25.25 -13.68
N TRP A 508 23.90 -25.10 -12.84
CA TRP A 508 25.06 -24.23 -13.12
C TRP A 508 26.26 -24.97 -13.74
N ARG A 509 26.19 -26.30 -13.87
CA ARG A 509 27.16 -27.05 -14.65
C ARG A 509 26.69 -27.08 -16.10
N LYS A 510 27.42 -26.40 -16.99
CA LYS A 510 27.45 -26.75 -18.42
C LYS A 510 27.43 -28.28 -18.51
N ARG A 511 26.38 -28.85 -19.09
CA ARG A 511 26.33 -30.28 -19.42
C ARG A 511 27.38 -30.49 -20.50
N SER A 512 28.60 -30.78 -20.07
CA SER A 512 29.67 -31.21 -20.95
C SER A 512 29.20 -32.47 -21.65
N SER A 513 29.16 -32.41 -22.99
CA SER A 513 29.27 -33.52 -23.92
C SER A 513 29.04 -34.90 -23.30
N ILE A 514 27.82 -35.41 -23.44
CA ILE A 514 27.68 -36.86 -23.57
C ILE A 514 28.22 -37.14 -24.97
N LYS A 515 29.43 -37.69 -25.02
CA LYS A 515 30.01 -38.24 -26.23
C LYS A 515 29.02 -39.29 -26.76
N HIS A 516 28.61 -39.14 -28.01
CA HIS A 516 28.20 -40.28 -28.80
C HIS A 516 29.42 -41.21 -28.87
N GLU A 517 29.30 -42.39 -28.25
CA GLU A 517 30.13 -43.52 -28.58
C GLU A 517 29.53 -44.14 -29.84
N ASP A 518 30.32 -44.15 -30.90
CA ASP A 518 30.08 -44.96 -32.08
C ASP A 518 29.97 -46.43 -31.65
N CYS A 519 28.87 -47.08 -32.02
CA CYS A 519 28.81 -48.54 -32.05
C CYS A 519 28.17 -48.95 -33.37
N SER A 520 29.03 -49.34 -34.30
CA SER A 520 28.70 -50.05 -35.52
C SER A 520 28.77 -51.56 -35.26
N PHE A 521 28.10 -52.33 -36.13
CA PHE A 521 28.01 -53.81 -36.21
C PHE A 521 27.01 -54.48 -35.23
N ASP A 522 26.18 -55.47 -35.59
CA ASP A 522 26.15 -56.33 -36.77
C ASP A 522 24.77 -57.01 -36.97
N PHE A 523 24.52 -57.54 -38.16
CA PHE A 523 23.34 -58.33 -38.55
C PHE A 523 23.45 -59.79 -38.06
N LYS A 524 22.43 -60.34 -37.38
CA LYS A 524 21.78 -61.65 -37.68
C LYS A 524 20.74 -62.10 -36.62
N ASN A 525 19.56 -62.44 -37.16
CA ASN A 525 18.49 -63.36 -36.72
C ASN A 525 18.62 -64.06 -35.36
N ASP A 526 17.55 -63.99 -34.55
CA ASP A 526 16.72 -65.19 -34.42
C ASP A 526 15.24 -64.94 -34.13
N ARG A 527 14.41 -65.82 -34.69
CA ARG A 527 12.96 -65.74 -34.80
C ARG A 527 12.26 -66.19 -33.51
N ARG A 528 11.30 -65.41 -33.00
CA ARG A 528 10.10 -65.97 -32.36
C ARG A 528 8.85 -65.25 -32.87
N LYS A 529 8.06 -66.02 -33.62
CA LYS A 529 6.72 -65.69 -34.12
C LYS A 529 5.82 -65.20 -32.98
N VAL A 530 5.28 -63.99 -33.13
CA VAL A 530 3.99 -63.63 -32.55
C VAL A 530 3.09 -63.25 -33.72
N ASN A 531 1.93 -63.89 -33.75
CA ASN A 531 1.06 -64.00 -34.91
C ASN A 531 0.54 -62.64 -35.38
N PHE A 532 0.55 -62.51 -36.71
CA PHE A 532 -0.12 -61.47 -37.47
C PHE A 532 -1.63 -61.72 -37.39
N CYS A 533 -2.36 -60.81 -36.75
CA CYS A 533 -3.77 -60.59 -37.04
C CYS A 533 -3.89 -59.18 -37.61
N SER A 534 -4.08 -59.13 -38.93
CA SER A 534 -4.62 -58.00 -39.66
C SER A 534 -6.02 -57.66 -39.15
N ASN A 535 -6.25 -56.41 -38.74
CA ASN A 535 -7.28 -55.53 -39.31
C ASN A 535 -7.21 -54.11 -38.70
N ASP A 536 -7.35 -53.13 -39.60
CA ASP A 536 -7.78 -51.72 -39.45
C ASP A 536 -6.80 -50.61 -38.99
N ILE A 537 -6.04 -50.16 -40.00
CA ILE A 537 -5.72 -48.78 -40.45
C ILE A 537 -6.08 -47.60 -39.51
N SER A 538 -5.08 -46.75 -39.19
CA SER A 538 -5.15 -45.28 -39.37
C SER A 538 -3.82 -44.59 -39.02
N GLY A 539 -2.79 -44.81 -39.84
CA GLY A 539 -1.73 -43.80 -39.97
C GLY A 539 -2.29 -42.58 -40.70
N PRO A 540 -1.86 -41.34 -40.39
CA PRO A 540 -2.34 -40.15 -41.11
C PRO A 540 -2.04 -40.30 -42.60
N ALA A 541 -3.00 -40.01 -43.48
CA ALA A 541 -2.77 -40.04 -44.92
C ALA A 541 -1.87 -38.84 -45.28
N VAL A 542 -0.61 -39.14 -45.58
CA VAL A 542 0.40 -38.15 -45.96
C VAL A 542 0.79 -38.38 -47.42
N GLU A 543 0.69 -37.34 -48.23
CA GLU A 543 1.12 -37.34 -49.64
C GLU A 543 2.61 -37.70 -49.75
N ALA A 544 2.95 -38.50 -50.78
CA ALA A 544 4.33 -38.90 -51.02
C ALA A 544 5.22 -37.68 -51.33
N ILE A 545 6.40 -37.66 -50.71
CA ILE A 545 7.34 -36.53 -50.75
C ILE A 545 8.15 -36.56 -52.06
N SER A 546 8.36 -35.41 -52.72
CA SER A 546 9.18 -35.32 -53.93
C SER A 546 10.68 -35.51 -53.63
N LEU A 547 11.47 -35.88 -54.65
CA LEU A 547 12.92 -36.09 -54.53
C LEU A 547 13.64 -34.84 -53.96
N ASP A 548 13.24 -33.64 -54.38
CA ASP A 548 13.80 -32.36 -53.92
C ASP A 548 13.53 -32.12 -52.43
N MET A 549 12.32 -32.44 -51.96
CA MET A 549 11.95 -32.30 -50.54
C MET A 549 12.76 -33.28 -49.68
N LYS A 550 12.98 -34.50 -50.18
CA LYS A 550 13.80 -35.51 -49.48
C LYS A 550 15.27 -35.08 -49.38
N GLN A 551 15.81 -34.41 -50.39
CA GLN A 551 17.14 -33.79 -50.32
C GLN A 551 17.20 -32.67 -49.29
N GLN A 552 16.17 -31.83 -49.17
CA GLN A 552 16.11 -30.79 -48.13
C GLN A 552 16.10 -31.36 -46.70
N GLU A 553 15.48 -32.53 -46.48
CA GLU A 553 15.55 -33.21 -45.18
C GLU A 553 16.96 -33.69 -44.83
N LEU A 554 17.71 -34.18 -45.83
CA LEU A 554 19.09 -34.64 -45.68
C LEU A 554 20.07 -33.49 -45.48
N ASP A 555 19.90 -32.39 -46.22
CA ASP A 555 20.69 -31.16 -46.09
C ASP A 555 20.40 -30.42 -44.78
N GLY A 556 19.38 -30.82 -44.04
CA GLY A 556 18.87 -30.10 -42.87
C GLY A 556 18.27 -28.74 -43.21
N ARG A 557 17.90 -28.48 -44.47
CA ARG A 557 17.27 -27.23 -44.93
C ARG A 557 15.74 -27.26 -44.81
N CYS A 558 15.26 -27.70 -43.64
CA CYS A 558 13.85 -27.84 -43.36
C CYS A 558 13.57 -27.67 -41.86
N ILE A 559 12.30 -27.55 -41.49
CA ILE A 559 11.86 -27.65 -40.10
C ILE A 559 11.25 -29.04 -39.89
N GLN A 560 11.79 -29.83 -38.96
CA GLN A 560 11.30 -31.17 -38.64
C GLN A 560 10.70 -31.20 -37.24
N ILE A 561 9.40 -31.47 -37.14
CA ILE A 561 8.69 -31.65 -35.88
C ILE A 561 8.66 -33.14 -35.52
N ARG A 562 9.21 -33.50 -34.36
CA ARG A 562 9.40 -34.88 -33.90
C ARG A 562 8.60 -35.16 -32.63
N ASN A 563 7.42 -35.78 -32.78
CA ASN A 563 6.55 -36.21 -31.67
C ASN A 563 6.22 -35.08 -30.68
N LEU A 564 6.01 -33.86 -31.17
CA LEU A 564 5.80 -32.70 -30.30
C LEU A 564 4.49 -32.84 -29.51
N HIS A 565 4.55 -32.69 -28.19
CA HIS A 565 3.43 -32.99 -27.31
C HIS A 565 3.30 -31.96 -26.19
N LYS A 566 2.06 -31.53 -25.90
CA LYS A 566 1.74 -30.50 -24.92
C LYS A 566 0.48 -30.82 -24.13
N VAL A 567 0.62 -30.86 -22.81
CA VAL A 567 -0.49 -31.06 -21.85
C VAL A 567 -0.58 -29.87 -20.90
N TYR A 568 -1.79 -29.33 -20.75
CA TYR A 568 -2.12 -28.32 -19.77
C TYR A 568 -2.82 -28.95 -18.57
N ALA A 569 -2.31 -28.71 -17.36
CA ALA A 569 -2.96 -29.15 -16.13
C ALA A 569 -4.05 -28.15 -15.74
N THR A 570 -5.32 -28.58 -15.76
CA THR A 570 -6.47 -27.76 -15.38
C THR A 570 -7.08 -28.27 -14.07
N LYS A 571 -7.80 -27.42 -13.34
CA LYS A 571 -8.51 -27.82 -12.10
C LYS A 571 -9.54 -28.95 -12.30
N LYS A 572 -9.97 -29.18 -13.55
CA LYS A 572 -10.91 -30.23 -13.97
C LYS A 572 -10.24 -31.47 -14.58
N GLY A 573 -8.90 -31.50 -14.68
CA GLY A 573 -8.14 -32.57 -15.33
C GLY A 573 -7.04 -32.06 -16.27
N ASN A 574 -6.22 -32.98 -16.79
CA ASN A 574 -5.18 -32.69 -17.77
C ASN A 574 -5.78 -32.60 -19.19
N CYS A 575 -5.64 -31.46 -19.85
CA CYS A 575 -6.07 -31.26 -21.24
C CYS A 575 -4.86 -31.40 -22.18
N CYS A 576 -4.87 -32.41 -23.03
CA CYS A 576 -3.84 -32.58 -24.06
C CYS A 576 -4.15 -31.66 -25.25
N ALA A 577 -3.35 -30.61 -25.44
CA ALA A 577 -3.57 -29.64 -26.51
C ALA A 577 -2.87 -30.05 -27.81
N VAL A 578 -1.74 -30.75 -27.73
CA VAL A 578 -1.02 -31.29 -28.90
C VAL A 578 -0.55 -32.69 -28.53
N ASN A 579 -0.93 -33.70 -29.32
CA ASN A 579 -0.61 -35.09 -29.09
C ASN A 579 0.33 -35.62 -30.18
N SER A 580 1.62 -35.75 -29.84
CA SER A 580 2.64 -36.44 -30.64
C SER A 580 2.71 -36.01 -32.11
N LEU A 581 2.70 -34.70 -32.36
CA LEU A 581 2.71 -34.13 -33.72
C LEU A 581 4.00 -34.47 -34.47
N ARG A 582 3.87 -35.01 -35.69
CA ARG A 582 4.97 -35.23 -36.65
C ARG A 582 4.67 -34.49 -37.95
N LEU A 583 5.54 -33.58 -38.34
CA LEU A 583 5.32 -32.73 -39.50
C LEU A 583 6.65 -32.13 -39.98
N THR A 584 6.89 -32.07 -41.28
CA THR A 584 8.09 -31.45 -41.87
C THR A 584 7.70 -30.29 -42.78
N LEU A 585 8.42 -29.16 -42.67
CA LEU A 585 8.22 -27.95 -43.45
C LEU A 585 9.44 -27.69 -44.34
N TYR A 586 9.19 -27.38 -45.61
CA TYR A 586 10.20 -27.28 -46.66
C TYR A 586 10.42 -25.85 -47.15
N GLU A 587 11.60 -25.58 -47.70
CA GLU A 587 11.92 -24.31 -48.37
C GLU A 587 11.06 -24.12 -49.64
N ASN A 588 10.72 -22.87 -49.94
CA ASN A 588 9.88 -22.47 -51.09
C ASN A 588 8.43 -22.95 -51.02
N GLN A 589 7.94 -23.36 -49.85
CA GLN A 589 6.56 -23.83 -49.66
C GLN A 589 5.81 -23.03 -48.61
N ILE A 590 4.50 -22.89 -48.84
CA ILE A 590 3.53 -22.43 -47.85
C ILE A 590 2.81 -23.66 -47.30
N LEU A 591 3.03 -23.96 -46.02
CA LEU A 591 2.28 -24.98 -45.30
C LEU A 591 1.10 -24.32 -44.56
N ALA A 592 -0.13 -24.65 -44.95
CA ALA A 592 -1.34 -24.22 -44.27
C ALA A 592 -1.75 -25.24 -43.19
N LEU A 593 -1.72 -24.86 -41.92
CA LEU A 593 -2.20 -25.66 -40.79
C LEU A 593 -3.67 -25.32 -40.50
N LEU A 594 -4.56 -26.21 -40.94
CA LEU A 594 -6.03 -26.10 -40.83
C LEU A 594 -6.54 -26.90 -39.62
N GLY A 595 -7.59 -26.42 -38.97
CA GLY A 595 -8.19 -27.08 -37.81
C GLY A 595 -9.33 -26.24 -37.23
N HIS A 596 -10.20 -26.84 -36.43
CA HIS A 596 -11.22 -26.08 -35.69
C HIS A 596 -10.58 -25.27 -34.54
N ASN A 597 -11.37 -24.39 -33.92
CA ASN A 597 -10.93 -23.69 -32.72
C ASN A 597 -10.75 -24.69 -31.58
N GLY A 598 -9.59 -24.65 -30.92
CA GLY A 598 -9.22 -25.65 -29.90
C GLY A 598 -8.47 -26.87 -30.42
N ALA A 599 -8.22 -27.00 -31.73
CA ALA A 599 -7.48 -28.13 -32.30
C ALA A 599 -5.98 -28.20 -31.90
N GLY A 600 -5.40 -27.13 -31.34
CA GLY A 600 -3.99 -27.07 -30.92
C GLY A 600 -3.05 -26.25 -31.81
N LYS A 601 -3.57 -25.61 -32.88
CA LYS A 601 -2.79 -24.84 -33.88
C LYS A 601 -1.83 -23.80 -33.29
N SER A 602 -2.37 -22.85 -32.53
CA SER A 602 -1.58 -21.77 -31.91
C SER A 602 -0.61 -22.28 -30.84
N THR A 603 -0.95 -23.39 -30.17
CA THR A 603 -0.07 -24.08 -29.21
C THR A 603 1.15 -24.66 -29.92
N THR A 604 0.94 -25.30 -31.07
CA THR A 604 2.02 -25.82 -31.93
C THR A 604 2.95 -24.69 -32.39
N ILE A 605 2.40 -23.61 -32.95
CA ILE A 605 3.20 -22.44 -33.37
C ILE A 605 4.01 -21.89 -32.21
N SER A 606 3.37 -21.69 -31.06
CA SER A 606 4.04 -21.10 -29.90
C SER A 606 5.18 -21.98 -29.39
N MET A 607 5.09 -23.32 -29.55
CA MET A 607 6.18 -24.23 -29.25
C MET A 607 7.33 -24.13 -30.25
N LEU A 608 7.04 -24.05 -31.54
CA LEU A 608 8.06 -23.92 -32.59
C LEU A 608 8.86 -22.61 -32.49
N VAL A 609 8.17 -21.54 -32.15
CA VAL A 609 8.76 -20.21 -31.91
C VAL A 609 9.57 -20.17 -30.60
N GLY A 610 9.28 -21.06 -29.65
CA GLY A 610 9.91 -21.07 -28.34
C GLY A 610 9.25 -20.16 -27.29
N LEU A 611 8.03 -19.67 -27.53
CA LEU A 611 7.20 -19.03 -26.49
C LEU A 611 6.68 -20.02 -25.46
N LEU A 612 6.60 -21.29 -25.87
CA LEU A 612 6.05 -22.41 -25.12
C LEU A 612 7.06 -23.55 -25.11
N PRO A 613 7.56 -24.01 -23.95
CA PRO A 613 8.33 -25.24 -23.93
C PRO A 613 7.39 -26.44 -24.18
N PRO A 614 7.78 -27.42 -25.01
CA PRO A 614 7.03 -28.67 -25.17
C PRO A 614 7.05 -29.49 -23.88
N THR A 615 5.99 -30.29 -23.64
CA THR A 615 5.95 -31.24 -22.52
C THR A 615 6.80 -32.48 -22.81
N SER A 616 6.77 -32.94 -24.06
CA SER A 616 7.60 -34.02 -24.60
C SER A 616 7.72 -33.87 -26.11
N GLY A 617 8.68 -34.58 -26.71
CA GLY A 617 9.02 -34.41 -28.12
C GLY A 617 9.99 -33.26 -28.35
N ASP A 618 10.33 -33.04 -29.61
CA ASP A 618 11.36 -32.09 -30.03
C ASP A 618 11.07 -31.57 -31.44
N ALA A 619 11.74 -30.48 -31.84
CA ALA A 619 11.70 -29.99 -33.20
C ALA A 619 13.05 -29.40 -33.62
N LEU A 620 13.45 -29.69 -34.86
CA LEU A 620 14.68 -29.22 -35.48
C LEU A 620 14.35 -28.11 -36.48
N VAL A 621 15.02 -26.97 -36.38
CA VAL A 621 14.94 -25.86 -37.34
C VAL A 621 16.30 -25.68 -37.98
N PHE A 622 16.40 -25.93 -39.29
CA PHE A 622 17.67 -25.84 -40.02
C PHE A 622 18.81 -26.68 -39.39
N GLY A 623 18.50 -27.89 -38.94
CA GLY A 623 19.44 -28.79 -38.26
C GLY A 623 19.71 -28.46 -36.78
N LYS A 624 19.17 -27.35 -36.25
CA LYS A 624 19.33 -26.93 -34.85
C LYS A 624 18.13 -27.31 -33.99
N ASN A 625 18.39 -27.71 -32.75
CA ASN A 625 17.38 -28.25 -31.85
C ASN A 625 16.72 -27.17 -30.98
N ILE A 626 15.38 -27.17 -30.92
CA ILE A 626 14.60 -26.19 -30.18
C ILE A 626 14.82 -26.29 -28.67
N ILE A 627 15.12 -27.44 -28.07
CA ILE A 627 15.24 -27.57 -26.61
C ILE A 627 16.66 -27.26 -26.12
N THR A 628 17.68 -27.74 -26.84
CA THR A 628 19.08 -27.66 -26.39
C THR A 628 19.79 -26.38 -26.83
N GLU A 629 19.40 -25.78 -27.96
CA GLU A 629 20.07 -24.64 -28.57
C GLU A 629 19.19 -23.38 -28.63
N MET A 630 18.28 -23.18 -27.66
CA MET A 630 17.43 -21.97 -27.52
C MET A 630 18.19 -20.64 -27.42
N VAL A 631 19.52 -20.64 -27.52
CA VAL A 631 20.35 -19.47 -27.31
C VAL A 631 20.50 -18.69 -28.62
N LYS A 632 19.68 -17.63 -28.73
CA LYS A 632 19.90 -16.37 -29.48
C LYS A 632 19.78 -16.39 -31.00
N GLU A 633 20.17 -17.45 -31.71
CA GLU A 633 20.15 -17.47 -33.18
C GLU A 633 18.80 -17.95 -33.76
N HIS A 634 18.00 -18.67 -32.97
CA HIS A 634 16.73 -19.27 -33.39
C HIS A 634 15.66 -18.22 -33.73
N LEU A 635 15.54 -17.15 -32.94
CA LEU A 635 14.50 -16.12 -33.12
C LEU A 635 14.80 -15.13 -34.26
N GLU A 636 16.06 -14.99 -34.67
CA GLU A 636 16.45 -14.17 -35.84
C GLU A 636 15.94 -14.78 -37.16
N ILE A 637 15.74 -16.10 -37.17
CA ILE A 637 15.30 -16.86 -38.33
C ILE A 637 13.78 -16.75 -38.53
N PHE A 638 13.02 -16.43 -37.49
CA PHE A 638 11.55 -16.38 -37.48
C PHE A 638 11.01 -14.95 -37.54
N ALA A 639 10.20 -14.65 -38.54
CA ALA A 639 9.27 -13.53 -38.50
C ALA A 639 7.89 -14.04 -38.06
N ILE A 640 7.32 -13.50 -36.99
CA ILE A 640 6.06 -14.00 -36.42
C ILE A 640 5.03 -12.89 -36.47
N LEU A 641 3.94 -13.17 -37.16
CA LEU A 641 2.72 -12.37 -37.12
C LEU A 641 1.71 -13.13 -36.28
N LYS A 642 1.74 -12.92 -34.96
CA LYS A 642 0.72 -13.45 -34.05
C LYS A 642 -0.43 -12.47 -34.01
N GLY A 643 -1.66 -12.93 -34.27
CA GLY A 643 -2.91 -12.14 -34.32
C GLY A 643 -2.84 -10.91 -33.41
N VAL A 644 -2.48 -9.78 -34.00
CA VAL A 644 -2.08 -8.59 -33.24
C VAL A 644 -3.33 -7.96 -32.67
N THR A 645 -3.43 -7.90 -31.33
CA THR A 645 -4.41 -7.05 -30.65
C THR A 645 -4.20 -5.61 -31.12
N GLU A 646 -5.27 -4.96 -31.59
CA GLU A 646 -5.30 -3.65 -32.28
C GLU A 646 -4.54 -2.50 -31.59
N ASN A 647 -4.23 -2.65 -30.29
CA ASN A 647 -3.51 -1.70 -29.43
C ASN A 647 -1.97 -1.83 -29.53
N PHE A 648 -1.45 -3.00 -29.88
CA PHE A 648 0.00 -3.27 -29.96
C PHE A 648 0.65 -2.52 -31.13
N LEU A 649 -0.09 -2.41 -32.25
CA LEU A 649 0.40 -1.80 -33.47
C LEU A 649 0.55 -0.27 -33.34
N GLU A 650 -0.30 0.37 -32.53
CA GLU A 650 -0.27 1.82 -32.31
C GLU A 650 1.02 2.28 -31.63
N SER A 651 1.51 1.54 -30.63
CA SER A 651 2.77 1.86 -29.94
C SER A 651 3.99 1.37 -30.72
N ALA A 652 3.95 0.14 -31.26
CA ALA A 652 5.11 -0.45 -31.94
C ALA A 652 5.42 0.25 -33.27
N VAL A 653 4.40 0.72 -34.00
CA VAL A 653 4.61 1.30 -35.34
C VAL A 653 4.79 2.81 -35.32
N THR A 654 4.20 3.55 -34.37
CA THR A 654 4.61 4.95 -34.16
C THR A 654 6.04 5.04 -33.63
N GLU A 655 6.51 4.07 -32.83
CA GLU A 655 7.92 3.99 -32.42
C GLU A 655 8.82 3.58 -33.59
N MET A 656 8.50 2.51 -34.33
CA MET A 656 9.34 2.06 -35.46
C MET A 656 9.33 3.01 -36.67
N VAL A 657 8.27 3.77 -36.95
CA VAL A 657 8.24 4.67 -38.12
C VAL A 657 8.93 6.01 -37.83
N ASP A 658 8.82 6.54 -36.61
CA ASP A 658 9.47 7.81 -36.23
C ASP A 658 10.93 7.64 -35.76
N GLU A 659 11.30 6.48 -35.18
CA GLU A 659 12.71 6.17 -34.91
C GLU A 659 13.56 6.14 -36.20
N VAL A 660 12.86 6.00 -37.32
CA VAL A 660 13.42 5.94 -38.66
C VAL A 660 13.38 7.32 -39.36
N SER A 661 12.48 8.24 -38.97
CA SER A 661 12.42 9.62 -39.51
C SER A 661 13.45 10.58 -38.91
N SER A 662 13.99 10.28 -37.71
CA SER A 662 14.77 11.26 -36.92
C SER A 662 16.22 10.83 -36.64
N GLY A 663 16.95 10.39 -37.67
CA GLY A 663 18.43 10.43 -37.78
C GLY A 663 19.28 9.65 -36.76
N LEU A 664 19.73 8.43 -37.08
CA LEU A 664 21.06 7.93 -36.68
C LEU A 664 21.65 7.00 -37.75
N CYS A 665 22.96 7.13 -37.95
CA CYS A 665 23.73 6.63 -39.08
C CYS A 665 24.32 5.22 -38.85
N LEU A 666 24.56 4.53 -39.98
CA LEU A 666 25.45 3.39 -40.27
C LEU A 666 24.89 1.95 -40.37
N LEU A 667 23.80 1.55 -39.69
CA LEU A 667 23.19 0.21 -39.94
C LEU A 667 21.77 0.26 -40.52
N PHE A 668 21.11 1.42 -40.50
CA PHE A 668 19.70 1.58 -40.87
C PHE A 668 19.42 2.38 -42.15
N GLY A 669 20.43 2.87 -42.87
CA GLY A 669 20.23 3.43 -44.22
C GLY A 669 19.56 2.43 -45.18
N SER A 670 19.82 1.13 -44.95
CA SER A 670 19.13 0.03 -45.63
C SER A 670 17.68 -0.14 -45.18
N PHE A 671 17.28 0.26 -43.98
CA PHE A 671 15.94 0.03 -43.42
C PHE A 671 14.91 1.03 -43.91
N MET A 672 15.23 2.32 -44.03
CA MET A 672 14.35 3.30 -44.72
C MET A 672 14.18 2.93 -46.18
N HIS A 673 15.30 2.62 -46.84
CA HIS A 673 15.28 2.17 -48.22
C HIS A 673 14.49 0.87 -48.36
N MET A 674 14.58 -0.05 -47.40
CA MET A 674 13.78 -1.27 -47.38
C MET A 674 12.32 -0.96 -47.09
N LEU A 675 11.95 -0.11 -46.13
CA LEU A 675 10.57 0.29 -45.85
C LEU A 675 9.92 0.97 -47.04
N ILE A 676 10.59 1.93 -47.69
CA ILE A 676 10.12 2.59 -48.91
C ILE A 676 10.01 1.56 -50.05
N LYS A 677 10.94 0.59 -50.12
CA LYS A 677 10.86 -0.51 -51.07
C LYS A 677 9.72 -1.47 -50.76
N THR A 678 9.41 -1.77 -49.49
CA THR A 678 8.39 -2.75 -49.03
C THR A 678 6.98 -2.13 -48.97
N SER A 679 6.86 -0.82 -48.75
CA SER A 679 5.60 -0.07 -48.65
C SER A 679 4.66 -0.22 -49.85
N PRO A 680 5.13 -0.14 -51.12
CA PRO A 680 4.27 -0.42 -52.27
C PRO A 680 3.84 -1.89 -52.36
N PHE A 681 4.64 -2.84 -51.85
CA PHE A 681 4.26 -4.26 -51.83
C PHE A 681 3.14 -4.57 -50.83
N VAL A 682 3.04 -3.79 -49.75
CA VAL A 682 2.03 -3.96 -48.70
C VAL A 682 0.75 -3.14 -48.98
N GLY A 683 0.78 -2.25 -49.97
CA GLY A 683 -0.36 -1.41 -50.35
C GLY A 683 -0.66 -0.31 -49.32
N LEU A 684 0.38 0.24 -48.69
CA LEU A 684 0.30 1.32 -47.69
C LEU A 684 1.11 2.57 -48.08
N ALA A 685 1.55 2.68 -49.35
CA ALA A 685 2.37 3.78 -49.85
C ALA A 685 1.74 5.16 -49.59
N ASP A 686 0.44 5.30 -49.81
CA ASP A 686 -0.29 6.58 -49.65
C ASP A 686 -0.55 6.95 -48.18
N LYS A 687 -0.22 6.05 -47.24
CA LYS A 687 -0.50 6.17 -45.81
C LYS A 687 0.77 6.10 -44.95
N VAL A 688 1.96 6.19 -45.55
CA VAL A 688 3.25 6.13 -44.85
C VAL A 688 3.39 7.20 -43.75
N ASN A 689 2.85 8.40 -43.99
CA ASN A 689 2.93 9.53 -43.04
C ASN A 689 1.72 9.63 -42.10
N THR A 690 0.83 8.64 -42.08
CA THR A 690 -0.36 8.67 -41.22
C THR A 690 -0.13 7.96 -39.89
N VAL A 691 -0.69 8.52 -38.81
CA VAL A 691 -0.56 7.95 -37.47
C VAL A 691 -1.31 6.62 -37.40
N VAL A 692 -0.69 5.62 -36.79
CA VAL A 692 -1.17 4.22 -36.77
C VAL A 692 -2.54 4.07 -36.09
N GLY A 693 -2.85 4.93 -35.11
CA GLY A 693 -4.16 4.98 -34.46
C GLY A 693 -5.31 5.28 -35.44
N ALA A 694 -5.03 5.99 -36.54
CA ALA A 694 -6.01 6.32 -37.57
C ALA A 694 -6.14 5.24 -38.68
N LEU A 695 -5.32 4.18 -38.64
CA LEU A 695 -5.40 3.08 -39.61
C LEU A 695 -6.55 2.12 -39.25
N SER A 696 -7.25 1.61 -40.26
CA SER A 696 -8.26 0.55 -40.07
C SER A 696 -7.62 -0.75 -39.58
N GLY A 697 -8.40 -1.64 -38.94
CA GLY A 697 -7.89 -2.94 -38.47
C GLY A 697 -7.21 -3.76 -39.57
N GLY A 698 -7.74 -3.74 -40.80
CA GLY A 698 -7.13 -4.39 -41.96
C GLY A 698 -5.80 -3.73 -42.39
N MET A 699 -5.71 -2.41 -42.36
CA MET A 699 -4.47 -1.67 -42.64
C MET A 699 -3.40 -1.93 -41.58
N LYS A 700 -3.79 -2.01 -40.30
CA LYS A 700 -2.90 -2.39 -39.20
C LYS A 700 -2.30 -3.78 -39.42
N ARG A 701 -3.11 -4.76 -39.83
CA ARG A 701 -2.62 -6.12 -40.14
C ARG A 701 -1.65 -6.14 -41.33
N LYS A 702 -1.93 -5.38 -42.40
CA LYS A 702 -0.99 -5.21 -43.53
C LYS A 702 0.34 -4.63 -43.04
N LEU A 703 0.30 -3.63 -42.18
CA LEU A 703 1.48 -3.00 -41.60
C LEU A 703 2.28 -3.98 -40.72
N SER A 704 1.63 -4.82 -39.91
CA SER A 704 2.34 -5.89 -39.18
C SER A 704 3.02 -6.88 -40.12
N LEU A 705 2.39 -7.22 -41.25
CA LEU A 705 3.00 -8.09 -42.25
C LEU A 705 4.20 -7.40 -42.89
N GLY A 706 4.10 -6.10 -43.17
CA GLY A 706 5.23 -5.28 -43.62
C GLY A 706 6.42 -5.34 -42.65
N ILE A 707 6.18 -5.17 -41.35
CA ILE A 707 7.22 -5.20 -40.32
C ILE A 707 7.88 -6.58 -40.22
N ALA A 708 7.08 -7.65 -40.27
CA ALA A 708 7.58 -9.02 -40.28
C ALA A 708 8.54 -9.29 -41.47
N LEU A 709 8.35 -8.61 -42.60
CA LEU A 709 9.17 -8.79 -43.81
C LEU A 709 10.50 -8.04 -43.80
N ILE A 710 10.66 -7.02 -42.95
CA ILE A 710 11.87 -6.19 -42.92
C ILE A 710 13.09 -6.98 -42.43
N GLY A 711 12.89 -7.99 -41.57
CA GLY A 711 13.98 -8.80 -41.02
C GLY A 711 14.64 -9.78 -42.00
N ASN A 712 14.15 -9.90 -43.24
CA ASN A 712 14.55 -10.93 -44.22
C ASN A 712 14.66 -12.35 -43.63
N SER A 713 13.71 -12.72 -42.77
CA SER A 713 13.66 -14.00 -42.07
C SER A 713 13.48 -15.18 -43.04
N LYS A 714 14.20 -16.29 -42.82
CA LYS A 714 14.08 -17.52 -43.62
C LYS A 714 12.81 -18.31 -43.30
N VAL A 715 12.27 -18.16 -42.09
CA VAL A 715 11.01 -18.76 -41.67
C VAL A 715 10.03 -17.66 -41.32
N ILE A 716 8.81 -17.76 -41.83
CA ILE A 716 7.73 -16.83 -41.53
C ILE A 716 6.55 -17.63 -40.98
N VAL A 717 6.06 -17.24 -39.80
CA VAL A 717 4.88 -17.84 -39.19
C VAL A 717 3.77 -16.79 -39.16
N LEU A 718 2.66 -17.08 -39.83
CA LEU A 718 1.50 -16.21 -39.97
C LEU A 718 0.31 -16.84 -39.25
N ASP A 719 -0.12 -16.23 -38.14
CA ASP A 719 -1.28 -16.68 -37.37
C ASP A 719 -2.50 -15.83 -37.71
N GLU A 720 -3.42 -16.42 -38.48
CA GLU A 720 -4.68 -15.82 -38.96
C GLU A 720 -4.49 -14.41 -39.59
N PRO A 721 -3.61 -14.28 -40.61
CA PRO A 721 -3.19 -12.97 -41.13
C PRO A 721 -4.35 -12.15 -41.73
N THR A 722 -5.39 -12.80 -42.27
CA THR A 722 -6.45 -12.15 -43.03
C THR A 722 -7.80 -12.04 -42.32
N SER A 723 -7.92 -12.53 -41.07
CA SER A 723 -9.15 -12.39 -40.29
C SER A 723 -9.60 -10.92 -40.20
N GLY A 724 -10.89 -10.62 -40.33
CA GLY A 724 -11.39 -9.24 -40.19
C GLY A 724 -10.85 -8.21 -41.20
N MET A 725 -10.23 -8.64 -42.31
CA MET A 725 -9.99 -7.79 -43.48
C MET A 725 -11.20 -7.81 -44.41
N ASP A 726 -11.38 -6.74 -45.18
CA ASP A 726 -12.31 -6.75 -46.31
C ASP A 726 -11.83 -7.73 -47.41
N PRO A 727 -12.74 -8.32 -48.22
CA PRO A 727 -12.38 -9.32 -49.23
C PRO A 727 -11.31 -8.85 -50.24
N TYR A 728 -11.28 -7.56 -50.57
CA TYR A 728 -10.30 -6.99 -51.50
C TYR A 728 -8.89 -6.94 -50.86
N SER A 729 -8.78 -6.40 -49.65
CA SER A 729 -7.53 -6.37 -48.89
C SER A 729 -6.97 -7.76 -48.58
N MET A 730 -7.85 -8.73 -48.31
CA MET A 730 -7.48 -10.13 -48.11
C MET A 730 -6.78 -10.69 -49.36
N ARG A 731 -7.38 -10.53 -50.55
CA ARG A 731 -6.81 -11.00 -51.82
C ARG A 731 -5.45 -10.36 -52.14
N LEU A 732 -5.28 -9.06 -51.88
CA LEU A 732 -3.98 -8.39 -52.03
C LEU A 732 -2.91 -8.97 -51.09
N THR A 733 -3.30 -9.25 -49.85
CA THR A 733 -2.41 -9.86 -48.86
C THR A 733 -2.01 -11.28 -49.28
N TRP A 734 -2.93 -12.06 -49.83
CA TRP A 734 -2.65 -13.38 -50.40
C TRP A 734 -1.64 -13.32 -51.55
N GLN A 735 -1.80 -12.36 -52.47
CA GLN A 735 -0.84 -12.15 -53.55
C GLN A 735 0.55 -11.78 -53.02
N LEU A 736 0.62 -10.96 -51.96
CA LEU A 736 1.88 -10.63 -51.30
C LEU A 736 2.53 -11.88 -50.68
N ILE A 737 1.77 -12.70 -49.96
CA ILE A 737 2.26 -13.95 -49.34
C ILE A 737 2.80 -14.91 -50.42
N LYS A 738 2.14 -15.03 -51.57
CA LYS A 738 2.64 -15.84 -52.70
C LYS A 738 3.96 -15.31 -53.26
N ARG A 739 4.15 -13.99 -53.34
CA ARG A 739 5.39 -13.38 -53.84
C ARG A 739 6.58 -13.57 -52.90
N ILE A 740 6.36 -13.50 -51.58
CA ILE A 740 7.42 -13.66 -50.56
C ILE A 740 7.88 -15.11 -50.37
N LYS A 741 7.19 -16.09 -50.97
CA LYS A 741 7.46 -17.52 -50.82
C LYS A 741 8.89 -17.95 -51.21
N LYS A 742 9.48 -17.30 -52.22
CA LYS A 742 10.80 -17.69 -52.76
C LYS A 742 11.90 -17.55 -51.70
N GLY A 743 12.66 -18.60 -51.48
CA GLY A 743 13.78 -18.70 -50.53
C GLY A 743 13.37 -18.76 -49.06
N ARG A 744 12.08 -19.02 -48.76
CA ARG A 744 11.53 -18.98 -47.39
C ARG A 744 10.65 -20.19 -47.09
N ILE A 745 10.52 -20.53 -45.82
CA ILE A 745 9.54 -21.49 -45.27
C ILE A 745 8.40 -20.68 -44.65
N ILE A 746 7.17 -20.85 -45.14
CA ILE A 746 6.01 -20.12 -44.60
C ILE A 746 5.06 -21.11 -43.93
N LEU A 747 4.81 -20.93 -42.63
CA LEU A 747 3.78 -21.64 -41.88
C LEU A 747 2.60 -20.70 -41.65
N LEU A 748 1.45 -21.05 -42.22
CA LEU A 748 0.21 -20.29 -42.12
C LEU A 748 -0.80 -21.06 -41.26
N THR A 749 -1.29 -20.49 -40.17
CA THR A 749 -2.49 -21.01 -39.50
C THR A 749 -3.71 -20.24 -39.93
N THR A 750 -4.72 -20.97 -40.36
CA THR A 750 -6.00 -20.40 -40.75
C THR A 750 -7.15 -21.32 -40.36
N HIS A 751 -8.31 -20.73 -40.16
CA HIS A 751 -9.59 -21.43 -40.08
C HIS A 751 -10.41 -21.27 -41.38
N SER A 752 -9.95 -20.44 -42.33
CA SER A 752 -10.58 -20.26 -43.64
C SER A 752 -10.06 -21.32 -44.60
N MET A 753 -10.98 -22.10 -45.14
CA MET A 753 -10.64 -23.21 -46.04
C MET A 753 -10.27 -22.68 -47.43
N ASP A 754 -10.93 -21.60 -47.86
CA ASP A 754 -10.56 -20.84 -49.07
C ASP A 754 -9.13 -20.31 -49.00
N GLU A 755 -8.72 -19.77 -47.84
CA GLU A 755 -7.36 -19.27 -47.65
C GLU A 755 -6.34 -20.41 -47.77
N ALA A 756 -6.62 -21.56 -47.15
CA ALA A 756 -5.75 -22.73 -47.21
C ALA A 756 -5.68 -23.32 -48.64
N ASP A 757 -6.79 -23.37 -49.37
CA ASP A 757 -6.87 -23.89 -50.74
C ASP A 757 -6.10 -22.99 -51.73
N VAL A 758 -6.20 -21.66 -51.57
CA VAL A 758 -5.54 -20.71 -52.47
C VAL A 758 -4.05 -20.54 -52.14
N LEU A 759 -3.66 -20.51 -50.87
CA LEU A 759 -2.29 -20.23 -50.43
C LEU A 759 -1.44 -21.47 -50.15
N GLY A 760 -2.04 -22.58 -49.70
CA GLY A 760 -1.32 -23.75 -49.22
C GLY A 760 -0.78 -24.60 -50.36
N ASP A 761 0.54 -24.66 -50.52
CA ASP A 761 1.17 -25.68 -51.36
C ASP A 761 1.00 -27.08 -50.74
N ARG A 762 1.02 -27.13 -49.39
CA ARG A 762 0.63 -28.29 -48.59
C ARG A 762 -0.32 -27.83 -47.49
N ILE A 763 -1.31 -28.65 -47.21
CA ILE A 763 -2.33 -28.42 -46.19
C ILE A 763 -2.22 -29.55 -45.16
N ALA A 764 -2.12 -29.18 -43.89
CA ALA A 764 -2.08 -30.10 -42.75
C ALA A 764 -3.37 -29.91 -41.94
N ILE A 765 -4.20 -30.95 -41.85
CA ILE A 765 -5.45 -30.89 -41.09
C ILE A 765 -5.24 -31.48 -39.69
N MET A 766 -5.52 -30.66 -38.67
CA MET A 766 -5.36 -30.99 -37.27
C MET A 766 -6.72 -31.02 -36.55
N ALA A 767 -6.96 -32.09 -35.81
CA ALA A 767 -8.16 -32.28 -34.98
C ALA A 767 -7.78 -32.97 -33.66
N ASN A 768 -8.42 -32.55 -32.55
CA ASN A 768 -8.17 -33.11 -31.21
C ASN A 768 -6.68 -33.19 -30.80
N GLY A 769 -5.88 -32.19 -31.19
CA GLY A 769 -4.46 -32.15 -30.87
C GLY A 769 -3.56 -33.00 -31.76
N SER A 770 -4.12 -33.75 -32.73
CA SER A 770 -3.39 -34.71 -33.59
C SER A 770 -3.46 -34.30 -35.06
N LEU A 771 -2.44 -34.68 -35.85
CA LEU A 771 -2.44 -34.52 -37.31
C LEU A 771 -3.22 -35.68 -37.93
N LYS A 772 -4.25 -35.36 -38.72
CA LYS A 772 -5.11 -36.37 -39.36
C LYS A 772 -4.67 -36.67 -40.80
N CYS A 773 -4.36 -35.64 -41.58
CA CYS A 773 -3.85 -35.80 -42.95
C CYS A 773 -2.96 -34.61 -43.35
N CYS A 774 -2.10 -34.83 -44.35
CA CYS A 774 -1.23 -33.78 -44.88
C CYS A 774 -0.93 -33.99 -46.37
N GLY A 775 -1.20 -32.99 -47.20
CA GLY A 775 -0.93 -33.04 -48.64
C GLY A 775 -1.41 -31.79 -49.37
N SER A 776 -1.23 -31.76 -50.69
CA SER A 776 -1.78 -30.73 -51.56
C SER A 776 -3.30 -30.73 -51.54
N SER A 777 -3.94 -29.58 -51.84
CA SER A 777 -5.40 -29.50 -51.90
C SER A 777 -6.00 -30.52 -52.87
N LEU A 778 -5.34 -30.72 -54.03
CA LEU A 778 -5.75 -31.72 -55.02
C LEU A 778 -5.65 -33.14 -54.46
N PHE A 779 -4.55 -33.48 -53.78
CA PHE A 779 -4.39 -34.78 -53.13
C PHE A 779 -5.47 -35.03 -52.08
N LEU A 780 -5.74 -34.05 -51.21
CA LEU A 780 -6.75 -34.20 -50.15
C LEU A 780 -8.17 -34.32 -50.73
N LYS A 781 -8.51 -33.53 -51.74
CA LYS A 781 -9.79 -33.64 -52.46
C LYS A 781 -9.92 -34.96 -53.21
N HIS A 782 -8.85 -35.49 -53.79
CA HIS A 782 -8.87 -36.80 -54.44
C HIS A 782 -8.98 -37.96 -53.42
N GLN A 783 -8.26 -37.88 -52.30
CA GLN A 783 -8.20 -38.94 -51.29
C GLN A 783 -9.48 -39.02 -50.44
N TYR A 784 -10.07 -37.87 -50.11
CA TYR A 784 -11.21 -37.75 -49.18
C TYR A 784 -12.49 -37.23 -49.83
N GLY A 785 -12.42 -36.70 -51.06
CA GLY A 785 -13.59 -36.26 -51.81
C GLY A 785 -14.38 -37.46 -52.36
N VAL A 786 -15.71 -37.29 -52.43
CA VAL A 786 -16.63 -38.29 -53.00
C VAL A 786 -16.81 -38.13 -54.51
N GLY A 787 -16.16 -37.13 -55.10
CA GLY A 787 -16.32 -36.73 -56.50
C GLY A 787 -17.10 -35.43 -56.65
N TYR A 788 -18.10 -35.42 -57.52
CA TYR A 788 -18.88 -34.23 -57.87
C TYR A 788 -20.25 -34.29 -57.18
N THR A 789 -20.74 -33.16 -56.70
CA THR A 789 -22.11 -33.05 -56.18
C THR A 789 -22.98 -32.39 -57.26
N LEU A 790 -23.91 -33.16 -57.82
CA LEU A 790 -24.91 -32.69 -58.77
C LEU A 790 -26.18 -32.31 -58.00
N THR A 791 -26.53 -31.03 -58.01
CA THR A 791 -27.78 -30.50 -57.46
C THR A 791 -28.78 -30.30 -58.60
N LEU A 792 -29.96 -30.89 -58.49
CA LEU A 792 -31.06 -30.79 -59.44
C LEU A 792 -32.26 -30.13 -58.75
N VAL A 793 -32.82 -29.10 -59.36
CA VAL A 793 -34.05 -28.46 -58.90
C VAL A 793 -35.21 -28.99 -59.73
N LYS A 794 -36.23 -29.55 -59.07
CA LYS A 794 -37.46 -30.08 -59.67
C LYS A 794 -38.52 -28.99 -59.80
N SER A 795 -39.36 -29.08 -60.82
CA SER A 795 -40.55 -28.23 -60.96
C SER A 795 -41.69 -28.62 -60.00
N ALA A 796 -41.69 -29.86 -59.47
CA ALA A 796 -42.68 -30.35 -58.51
C ALA A 796 -42.09 -31.44 -57.59
N PRO A 797 -42.54 -31.54 -56.33
CA PRO A 797 -41.99 -32.49 -55.35
C PRO A 797 -42.16 -33.97 -55.72
N SER A 798 -43.07 -34.31 -56.64
CA SER A 798 -43.37 -35.68 -57.08
C SER A 798 -42.51 -36.22 -58.23
N ALA A 799 -41.55 -35.45 -58.77
CA ALA A 799 -40.77 -35.90 -59.93
C ALA A 799 -39.64 -36.89 -59.52
N SER A 800 -39.88 -38.19 -59.68
CA SER A 800 -38.88 -39.27 -59.51
C SER A 800 -37.95 -39.44 -60.72
N ILE A 801 -38.33 -38.89 -61.89
CA ILE A 801 -37.63 -39.03 -63.17
C ILE A 801 -36.21 -38.44 -63.13
N ALA A 802 -36.01 -37.35 -62.37
CA ALA A 802 -34.70 -36.71 -62.22
C ALA A 802 -33.65 -37.63 -61.56
N ALA A 803 -34.09 -38.50 -60.64
CA ALA A 803 -33.21 -39.49 -60.02
C ALA A 803 -32.89 -40.64 -60.97
N ASP A 804 -33.88 -41.10 -61.74
CA ASP A 804 -33.73 -42.20 -62.70
C ASP A 804 -32.71 -41.87 -63.80
N ILE A 805 -32.71 -40.63 -64.32
CA ILE A 805 -31.73 -40.18 -65.33
C ILE A 805 -30.31 -40.27 -64.76
N VAL A 806 -30.10 -39.84 -63.52
CA VAL A 806 -28.79 -39.87 -62.86
C VAL A 806 -28.30 -41.30 -62.63
N TYR A 807 -29.16 -42.18 -62.09
CA TYR A 807 -28.80 -43.59 -61.86
C TYR A 807 -28.58 -44.38 -63.15
N ARG A 808 -29.22 -43.99 -64.26
CA ARG A 808 -29.06 -44.64 -65.57
C ARG A 808 -27.69 -44.38 -66.18
N HIS A 809 -27.18 -43.16 -66.06
CA HIS A 809 -25.84 -42.79 -66.57
C HIS A 809 -24.72 -43.09 -65.58
N VAL A 810 -25.01 -42.95 -64.28
CA VAL A 810 -24.05 -43.17 -63.20
C VAL A 810 -24.69 -44.08 -62.12
N PRO A 811 -24.60 -45.41 -62.29
CA PRO A 811 -25.18 -46.36 -61.33
C PRO A 811 -24.55 -46.29 -59.93
N SER A 812 -23.32 -45.79 -59.86
CA SER A 812 -22.56 -45.58 -58.63
C SER A 812 -22.86 -44.24 -57.93
N ALA A 813 -23.84 -43.47 -58.42
CA ALA A 813 -24.27 -42.24 -57.79
C ALA A 813 -24.94 -42.53 -56.43
N THR A 814 -24.76 -41.66 -55.44
CA THR A 814 -25.46 -41.76 -54.14
C THR A 814 -26.29 -40.50 -53.92
N CYS A 815 -27.61 -40.63 -53.76
CA CYS A 815 -28.46 -39.51 -53.35
C CYS A 815 -28.13 -39.10 -51.91
N VAL A 816 -27.80 -37.82 -51.70
CA VAL A 816 -27.35 -37.26 -50.41
C VAL A 816 -28.51 -36.63 -49.66
N SER A 817 -29.36 -35.90 -50.38
CA SER A 817 -30.49 -35.18 -49.81
C SER A 817 -31.53 -34.93 -50.88
N GLU A 818 -32.79 -35.15 -50.52
CA GLU A 818 -33.96 -34.81 -51.32
C GLU A 818 -34.90 -34.01 -50.42
N VAL A 819 -34.88 -32.69 -50.58
CA VAL A 819 -35.62 -31.77 -49.71
C VAL A 819 -36.44 -30.83 -50.58
N GLY A 820 -37.77 -30.97 -50.52
CA GLY A 820 -38.69 -30.14 -51.29
C GLY A 820 -38.51 -30.33 -52.81
N THR A 821 -38.05 -29.29 -53.48
CA THR A 821 -37.76 -29.29 -54.92
C THR A 821 -36.30 -29.58 -55.24
N GLU A 822 -35.39 -29.65 -54.27
CA GLU A 822 -33.95 -29.87 -54.54
C GLU A 822 -33.53 -31.33 -54.26
N ILE A 823 -32.88 -31.98 -55.23
CA ILE A 823 -32.17 -33.25 -55.04
C ILE A 823 -30.68 -33.04 -55.23
N SER A 824 -29.87 -33.59 -54.33
CA SER A 824 -28.41 -33.61 -54.44
C SER A 824 -27.88 -35.02 -54.58
N PHE A 825 -27.15 -35.30 -55.66
CA PHE A 825 -26.44 -36.56 -55.92
C PHE A 825 -24.94 -36.38 -55.76
N LYS A 826 -24.27 -37.37 -55.17
CA LYS A 826 -22.81 -37.51 -55.20
C LYS A 826 -22.42 -38.48 -56.30
N LEU A 827 -21.60 -38.01 -57.23
CA LEU A 827 -21.11 -38.71 -58.42
C LEU A 827 -19.62 -39.01 -58.24
N PRO A 828 -19.15 -40.25 -58.39
CA PRO A 828 -17.73 -40.58 -58.29
C PRO A 828 -16.86 -39.87 -59.35
N LEU A 829 -15.59 -39.58 -59.00
CA LEU A 829 -14.62 -38.99 -59.94
C LEU A 829 -14.41 -39.87 -61.20
N SER A 830 -14.44 -41.19 -61.01
CA SER A 830 -14.25 -42.19 -62.08
C SER A 830 -15.34 -42.15 -63.16
N SER A 831 -16.50 -41.54 -62.87
CA SER A 831 -17.64 -41.45 -63.80
C SER A 831 -17.64 -40.18 -64.65
N SER A 832 -16.56 -39.39 -64.65
CA SER A 832 -16.48 -38.11 -65.38
C SER A 832 -16.73 -38.26 -66.89
N SER A 833 -16.38 -39.40 -67.49
CA SER A 833 -16.62 -39.69 -68.91
C SER A 833 -18.11 -39.80 -69.27
N SER A 834 -18.97 -40.14 -68.31
CA SER A 834 -20.43 -40.30 -68.52
C SER A 834 -21.21 -39.01 -68.27
N PHE A 835 -20.55 -37.93 -67.85
CA PHE A 835 -21.23 -36.67 -67.54
C PHE A 835 -21.74 -35.95 -68.77
N GLU A 836 -21.04 -36.02 -69.91
CA GLU A 836 -21.48 -35.35 -71.15
C GLU A 836 -22.84 -35.89 -71.63
N SER A 837 -23.01 -37.22 -71.65
CA SER A 837 -24.27 -37.85 -72.04
C SER A 837 -25.39 -37.55 -71.05
N MET A 838 -25.08 -37.58 -69.75
CA MET A 838 -26.03 -37.26 -68.68
C MET A 838 -26.51 -35.81 -68.76
N PHE A 839 -25.61 -34.83 -68.94
CA PHE A 839 -25.98 -33.41 -69.03
C PHE A 839 -26.77 -33.09 -70.30
N ARG A 840 -26.42 -33.70 -71.45
CA ARG A 840 -27.23 -33.54 -72.66
C ARG A 840 -28.67 -34.02 -72.49
N GLU A 841 -28.88 -35.12 -71.76
CA GLU A 841 -30.22 -35.63 -71.47
C GLU A 841 -30.97 -34.71 -70.48
N ILE A 842 -30.31 -34.24 -69.42
CA ILE A 842 -30.88 -33.27 -68.47
C ILE A 842 -31.25 -31.95 -69.18
N GLU A 843 -30.39 -31.42 -70.06
CA GLU A 843 -30.66 -30.20 -70.84
C GLU A 843 -31.77 -30.41 -71.87
N SER A 844 -31.87 -31.59 -72.49
CA SER A 844 -32.98 -31.94 -73.38
C SER A 844 -34.31 -31.95 -72.63
N CYS A 845 -34.34 -32.46 -71.40
CA CYS A 845 -35.53 -32.42 -70.54
C CYS A 845 -35.88 -30.98 -70.13
N MET A 846 -34.89 -30.15 -69.80
CA MET A 846 -35.09 -28.74 -69.45
C MET A 846 -35.63 -27.92 -70.63
N ASN A 847 -35.09 -28.13 -71.84
CA ASN A 847 -35.50 -27.43 -73.06
C ASN A 847 -36.89 -27.84 -73.57
N SER A 848 -37.39 -29.04 -73.22
CA SER A 848 -38.77 -29.43 -73.53
C SER A 848 -39.83 -28.63 -72.76
N VAL A 849 -39.47 -28.10 -71.58
CA VAL A 849 -40.36 -27.28 -70.73
C VAL A 849 -40.49 -25.85 -71.27
N HIS A 850 -39.42 -25.29 -71.85
CA HIS A 850 -39.48 -23.94 -72.42
C HIS A 850 -40.21 -23.85 -73.77
N ASN A 851 -40.36 -24.96 -74.50
CA ASN A 851 -41.05 -24.97 -75.79
C ASN A 851 -42.57 -25.24 -75.68
N SER A 852 -43.11 -25.57 -74.51
CA SER A 852 -44.55 -25.83 -74.30
C SER A 852 -45.41 -24.58 -74.06
N ASP A 853 -44.83 -23.39 -73.85
CA ASP A 853 -45.57 -22.14 -73.62
C ASP A 853 -46.27 -21.55 -74.85
N ARG A 854 -46.33 -22.27 -75.99
CA ARG A 854 -46.97 -21.78 -77.24
C ARG A 854 -48.07 -22.67 -77.83
N SER A 855 -48.45 -23.80 -77.22
CA SER A 855 -49.57 -24.59 -77.71
C SER A 855 -50.32 -25.26 -76.56
N GLY A 856 -51.53 -24.76 -76.27
CA GLY A 856 -52.42 -25.29 -75.24
C GLY A 856 -53.02 -26.64 -75.65
N ASN A 857 -52.31 -27.72 -75.31
CA ASN A 857 -52.89 -29.04 -75.17
C ASN A 857 -52.46 -29.63 -73.82
N GLU A 858 -53.45 -29.84 -72.96
CA GLU A 858 -53.35 -30.61 -71.73
C GLU A 858 -53.01 -32.08 -72.07
N ASP A 859 -52.26 -32.74 -71.19
CA ASP A 859 -51.82 -34.15 -71.26
C ASP A 859 -50.60 -34.48 -72.13
N LYS A 860 -49.39 -34.09 -71.66
CA LYS A 860 -48.16 -34.88 -71.80
C LYS A 860 -47.03 -34.36 -70.90
N TYR A 861 -46.69 -35.15 -69.87
CA TYR A 861 -45.48 -35.12 -69.03
C TYR A 861 -44.76 -33.77 -68.89
N ASN A 862 -45.11 -32.98 -67.86
CA ASN A 862 -44.25 -31.90 -67.38
C ASN A 862 -42.93 -32.50 -66.88
N LEU A 863 -41.88 -32.43 -67.71
CA LEU A 863 -40.54 -32.93 -67.38
C LEU A 863 -39.94 -32.05 -66.29
N GLY A 864 -39.95 -32.57 -65.06
CA GLY A 864 -39.77 -31.79 -63.83
C GLY A 864 -38.33 -31.52 -63.42
N ILE A 865 -37.50 -30.88 -64.25
CA ILE A 865 -36.19 -30.32 -63.85
C ILE A 865 -36.09 -28.85 -64.33
N GLU A 866 -36.00 -27.91 -63.39
CA GLU A 866 -35.90 -26.46 -63.65
C GLU A 866 -34.46 -25.98 -63.82
N SER A 867 -33.52 -26.53 -63.06
CA SER A 867 -32.10 -26.19 -63.18
C SER A 867 -31.23 -27.30 -62.61
N TYR A 868 -29.98 -27.35 -63.05
CA TYR A 868 -28.97 -28.24 -62.50
C TYR A 868 -27.68 -27.46 -62.21
N GLY A 869 -26.98 -27.86 -61.17
CA GLY A 869 -25.69 -27.33 -60.77
C GLY A 869 -24.73 -28.46 -60.45
N ILE A 870 -23.51 -28.39 -60.97
CA ILE A 870 -22.45 -29.33 -60.57
C ILE A 870 -21.41 -28.58 -59.75
N SER A 871 -21.11 -29.10 -58.57
CA SER A 871 -20.08 -28.59 -57.69
C SER A 871 -19.01 -29.65 -57.44
N VAL A 872 -17.78 -29.21 -57.25
CA VAL A 872 -16.66 -30.09 -56.89
C VAL A 872 -16.55 -30.12 -55.38
N THR A 873 -16.17 -31.27 -54.82
CA THR A 873 -15.82 -31.40 -53.40
C THR A 873 -14.89 -30.27 -52.94
N THR A 874 -15.39 -29.46 -52.01
CA THR A 874 -14.63 -28.35 -51.43
C THR A 874 -13.70 -28.88 -50.34
N LEU A 875 -12.69 -28.07 -49.97
CA LEU A 875 -11.86 -28.40 -48.82
C LEU A 875 -12.67 -28.42 -47.51
N GLU A 876 -13.82 -27.73 -47.49
CA GLU A 876 -14.78 -27.73 -46.37
C GLU A 876 -15.41 -29.09 -46.13
N GLU A 877 -15.88 -29.75 -47.18
CA GLU A 877 -16.42 -31.10 -47.08
C GLU A 877 -15.35 -32.11 -46.65
N VAL A 878 -14.13 -31.99 -47.18
CA VAL A 878 -12.98 -32.81 -46.77
C VAL A 878 -12.69 -32.60 -45.29
N PHE A 879 -12.66 -31.35 -44.82
CA PHE A 879 -12.42 -31.03 -43.42
C PHE A 879 -13.51 -31.59 -42.50
N LEU A 880 -14.80 -31.39 -42.85
CA LEU A 880 -15.93 -31.90 -42.07
C LEU A 880 -15.90 -33.42 -41.96
N ARG A 881 -15.51 -34.13 -43.02
CA ARG A 881 -15.37 -35.59 -42.98
C ARG A 881 -14.21 -36.02 -42.09
N VAL A 882 -13.02 -35.44 -42.29
CA VAL A 882 -11.83 -35.79 -41.52
C VAL A 882 -11.98 -35.44 -40.03
N ALA A 883 -12.72 -34.36 -39.72
CA ALA A 883 -13.02 -33.94 -38.35
C ALA A 883 -14.25 -34.65 -37.75
N GLY A 884 -15.21 -35.09 -38.58
CA GLY A 884 -16.47 -35.71 -38.19
C GLY A 884 -16.41 -37.21 -37.92
N CYS A 885 -15.44 -37.94 -38.49
CA CYS A 885 -15.24 -39.38 -38.23
C CYS A 885 -14.84 -39.75 -36.78
N ASP A 886 -14.67 -38.77 -35.89
CA ASP A 886 -14.48 -39.00 -34.44
C ASP A 886 -15.79 -38.75 -33.63
N PHE A 887 -16.89 -38.36 -34.28
CA PHE A 887 -18.22 -38.14 -33.68
C PHE A 887 -19.22 -39.20 -34.17
N ASP A 888 -18.92 -40.48 -33.99
CA ASP A 888 -19.93 -41.53 -34.15
C ASP A 888 -20.85 -41.58 -32.92
N GLU A 889 -22.14 -41.49 -33.22
CA GLU A 889 -23.35 -41.54 -32.39
C GLU A 889 -23.30 -42.53 -31.21
N THR A 890 -22.72 -42.13 -30.08
CA THR A 890 -22.78 -42.90 -28.82
C THR A 890 -23.29 -42.13 -27.60
N GLU A 891 -23.88 -40.93 -27.78
CA GLU A 891 -24.61 -40.23 -26.72
C GLU A 891 -25.87 -39.52 -27.23
N CYS A 892 -26.82 -40.25 -27.83
CA CYS A 892 -28.19 -39.76 -27.92
C CYS A 892 -29.20 -40.90 -28.17
N SER A 893 -29.33 -41.84 -27.23
CA SER A 893 -30.48 -42.77 -27.12
C SER A 893 -30.39 -43.59 -25.84
N LYS A 894 -30.70 -42.99 -24.68
CA LYS A 894 -31.07 -43.72 -23.45
C LYS A 894 -31.60 -42.74 -22.40
N GLN A 895 -32.81 -42.26 -22.61
CA GLN A 895 -33.71 -41.82 -21.53
C GLN A 895 -35.11 -41.67 -22.10
N GLU A 896 -35.85 -42.77 -22.14
CA GLU A 896 -37.27 -42.80 -21.76
C GLU A 896 -37.80 -44.23 -21.81
N LYS A 897 -38.75 -44.50 -20.90
CA LYS A 897 -39.49 -45.75 -20.61
C LYS A 897 -38.85 -46.67 -19.55
N LEU A 898 -39.28 -46.53 -18.30
CA LEU A 898 -40.08 -47.59 -17.67
C LEU A 898 -40.87 -47.09 -16.43
N HIS A 899 -42.19 -47.11 -16.60
CA HIS A 899 -43.30 -47.43 -15.67
C HIS A 899 -43.24 -47.19 -14.15
N VAL A 900 -44.33 -46.56 -13.70
CA VAL A 900 -44.90 -46.47 -12.35
C VAL A 900 -45.79 -47.69 -12.05
N LEU A 901 -45.66 -48.32 -10.87
CA LEU A 901 -46.72 -48.65 -9.87
C LEU A 901 -46.07 -49.35 -8.63
N PRO A 902 -46.74 -49.49 -7.47
CA PRO A 902 -46.20 -49.13 -6.16
C PRO A 902 -46.24 -50.29 -5.15
N ASP A 903 -46.04 -49.93 -3.87
CA ASP A 903 -46.53 -50.58 -2.65
C ASP A 903 -45.50 -51.21 -1.69
N SER A 904 -45.49 -50.61 -0.50
CA SER A 904 -45.74 -51.23 0.81
C SER A 904 -44.59 -51.30 1.84
N VAL A 905 -44.82 -50.54 2.92
CA VAL A 905 -44.94 -51.02 4.32
C VAL A 905 -43.64 -51.30 5.14
N VAL A 906 -43.39 -50.35 6.06
CA VAL A 906 -43.23 -50.51 7.54
C VAL A 906 -41.84 -50.68 8.21
N SER A 907 -41.59 -49.68 9.07
CA SER A 907 -40.97 -49.62 10.43
C SER A 907 -39.50 -49.95 10.73
N GLN A 908 -38.87 -48.95 11.37
CA GLN A 908 -38.10 -48.96 12.64
C GLN A 908 -36.99 -50.00 12.86
N ALA A 909 -35.75 -49.51 13.04
CA ALA A 909 -34.98 -49.61 14.30
C ALA A 909 -33.53 -49.08 14.16
N SER A 910 -33.07 -48.38 15.18
CA SER A 910 -31.65 -48.16 15.55
C SER A 910 -31.31 -49.07 16.76
N PRO A 911 -30.10 -49.14 17.36
CA PRO A 911 -28.80 -48.53 17.05
C PRO A 911 -27.56 -49.48 17.27
N ASN A 912 -26.35 -48.89 17.17
CA ASN A 912 -25.07 -49.26 17.81
C ASN A 912 -24.16 -50.35 17.19
N HIS A 913 -23.01 -49.91 16.67
CA HIS A 913 -21.69 -50.31 17.21
C HIS A 913 -20.59 -49.33 16.76
N ALA A 914 -19.87 -48.79 17.74
CA ALA A 914 -18.48 -48.32 17.65
C ALA A 914 -17.65 -49.27 18.58
N PRO A 915 -16.29 -49.39 18.51
CA PRO A 915 -15.38 -48.25 18.72
C PRO A 915 -13.96 -48.28 18.06
N LYS A 916 -13.37 -47.07 17.98
CA LYS A 916 -11.95 -46.63 18.23
C LYS A 916 -10.73 -47.39 17.66
N GLN A 917 -9.83 -46.67 16.97
CA GLN A 917 -8.57 -46.05 17.50
C GLN A 917 -7.75 -45.40 16.35
N ILE A 918 -7.48 -44.09 16.40
CA ILE A 918 -6.24 -43.39 16.83
C ILE A 918 -5.33 -42.95 15.66
N PHE A 919 -4.98 -41.66 15.73
CA PHE A 919 -4.08 -40.88 14.90
C PHE A 919 -2.66 -41.45 14.74
N HIS A 920 -2.07 -41.21 13.56
CA HIS A 920 -0.72 -40.65 13.50
C HIS A 920 -0.64 -39.55 12.44
N SER A 921 -0.41 -38.32 12.92
CA SER A 921 0.14 -37.21 12.16
C SER A 921 1.57 -36.97 12.65
N LYS A 922 2.45 -36.49 11.76
CA LYS A 922 3.54 -35.53 12.07
C LYS A 922 4.23 -35.03 10.78
N PRO A 923 4.94 -33.88 10.80
CA PRO A 923 4.47 -32.69 10.09
C PRO A 923 5.57 -31.95 9.30
N LEU A 924 5.19 -30.95 8.51
CA LEU A 924 6.01 -29.75 8.16
C LEU A 924 5.03 -28.81 7.42
N GLY A 925 4.73 -27.57 7.80
CA GLY A 925 5.46 -26.56 8.54
C GLY A 925 5.37 -25.27 7.71
N LYS A 926 4.58 -24.28 8.18
CA LYS A 926 4.35 -22.92 7.64
C LYS A 926 3.16 -22.68 6.68
N TYR A 927 1.91 -22.83 7.14
CA TYR A 927 0.76 -22.01 6.66
C TYR A 927 -0.38 -22.01 7.70
N LYS A 928 -0.14 -21.48 8.92
CA LYS A 928 -1.17 -21.49 9.98
C LYS A 928 -2.10 -20.28 9.97
N ILE A 929 -1.65 -19.13 9.46
CA ILE A 929 -2.43 -17.88 9.52
C ILE A 929 -3.46 -17.80 8.38
N ILE A 930 -3.09 -18.19 7.17
CA ILE A 930 -3.97 -18.13 5.98
C ILE A 930 -5.09 -19.19 6.03
N GLY A 931 -4.81 -20.38 6.60
CA GLY A 931 -5.80 -21.45 6.75
C GLY A 931 -6.92 -21.08 7.73
N VAL A 932 -6.58 -20.43 8.85
CA VAL A 932 -7.54 -20.00 9.87
C VAL A 932 -8.48 -18.92 9.30
N VAL A 933 -7.94 -17.92 8.60
CA VAL A 933 -8.76 -16.88 7.94
C VAL A 933 -9.69 -17.48 6.89
N SER A 934 -9.23 -18.43 6.07
CA SER A 934 -10.07 -19.12 5.09
C SER A 934 -11.23 -19.87 5.75
N THR A 935 -10.99 -20.56 6.86
CA THR A 935 -12.05 -21.30 7.58
C THR A 935 -13.07 -20.39 8.26
N ILE A 936 -12.63 -19.23 8.77
CA ILE A 936 -13.52 -18.22 9.38
C ILE A 936 -14.39 -17.56 8.30
N VAL A 937 -13.80 -17.18 7.16
CA VAL A 937 -14.53 -16.61 6.02
C VAL A 937 -15.53 -17.62 5.46
N GLU A 938 -15.16 -18.90 5.34
CA GLU A 938 -16.05 -19.94 4.84
C GLU A 938 -17.26 -20.19 5.78
N ARG A 939 -17.04 -20.16 7.11
CA ARG A 939 -18.13 -20.20 8.11
C ARG A 939 -19.01 -18.95 8.07
N ALA A 940 -18.42 -17.75 8.04
CA ALA A 940 -19.17 -16.50 7.95
C ALA A 940 -20.01 -16.43 6.66
N CYS A 941 -19.44 -16.84 5.51
CA CYS A 941 -20.17 -16.92 4.25
C CYS A 941 -21.31 -17.94 4.28
N SER A 942 -21.13 -19.10 4.92
CA SER A 942 -22.19 -20.09 5.07
C SER A 942 -23.35 -19.59 5.94
N LEU A 943 -23.05 -18.84 7.01
CA LEU A 943 -24.04 -18.22 7.88
C LEU A 943 -24.79 -17.07 7.19
N ILE A 944 -24.09 -16.19 6.47
CA ILE A 944 -24.71 -15.12 5.69
C ILE A 944 -25.55 -15.71 4.55
N PHE A 945 -25.08 -16.76 3.88
CA PHE A 945 -25.84 -17.45 2.83
C PHE A 945 -27.10 -18.11 3.40
N ALA A 946 -27.00 -18.78 4.55
CA ALA A 946 -28.15 -19.37 5.24
C ALA A 946 -29.14 -18.28 5.69
N ALA A 947 -28.66 -17.15 6.21
CA ALA A 947 -29.49 -16.02 6.63
C ALA A 947 -30.18 -15.34 5.44
N VAL A 948 -29.47 -15.10 4.33
CA VAL A 948 -30.03 -14.50 3.10
C VAL A 948 -31.02 -15.45 2.43
N LEU A 949 -30.72 -16.76 2.39
CA LEU A 949 -31.65 -17.76 1.86
C LEU A 949 -32.89 -17.90 2.75
N SER A 950 -32.72 -17.83 4.07
CA SER A 950 -33.80 -17.72 5.06
C SER A 950 -34.62 -16.45 4.85
N PHE A 951 -34.00 -15.29 4.58
CA PHE A 951 -34.68 -14.02 4.32
C PHE A 951 -35.46 -14.05 2.99
N ILE A 952 -34.89 -14.65 1.95
CA ILE A 952 -35.56 -14.86 0.65
C ILE A 952 -36.76 -15.80 0.80
N ASN A 953 -36.61 -16.86 1.59
CA ASN A 953 -37.71 -17.77 1.91
C ASN A 953 -38.76 -17.09 2.81
N PHE A 954 -38.35 -16.20 3.72
CA PHE A 954 -39.25 -15.43 4.59
C PHE A 954 -40.14 -14.47 3.78
N PHE A 955 -39.59 -13.78 2.78
CA PHE A 955 -40.39 -12.99 1.83
C PHE A 955 -41.34 -13.84 0.99
N SER A 956 -41.07 -15.14 0.79
CA SER A 956 -42.03 -16.04 0.13
C SER A 956 -43.16 -16.53 1.06
N VAL A 957 -42.96 -16.51 2.37
CA VAL A 957 -43.93 -17.01 3.36
C VAL A 957 -44.83 -15.87 3.86
N GLN A 958 -44.34 -14.63 3.88
CA GLN A 958 -45.09 -13.46 4.39
C GLN A 958 -45.80 -12.66 3.29
N CYS A 959 -46.35 -13.35 2.30
CA CYS A 959 -47.24 -12.77 1.28
C CYS A 959 -48.51 -13.63 1.10
N CYS A 960 -49.01 -14.26 2.18
CA CYS A 960 -50.22 -15.07 2.20
C CYS A 960 -51.49 -14.30 2.63
N SER A 961 -51.58 -12.99 2.35
CA SER A 961 -52.81 -12.22 2.65
C SER A 961 -53.32 -11.31 1.51
N CYS A 962 -52.73 -11.31 0.31
CA CYS A 962 -53.30 -10.60 -0.85
C CYS A 962 -53.10 -11.42 -2.14
N CYS A 963 -54.13 -12.18 -2.50
CA CYS A 963 -54.24 -12.85 -3.79
C CYS A 963 -54.45 -11.81 -4.91
N PHE A 964 -53.38 -11.27 -5.50
CA PHE A 964 -53.43 -10.69 -6.86
C PHE A 964 -52.07 -10.57 -7.59
N ILE A 965 -50.96 -11.06 -7.03
CA ILE A 965 -49.64 -11.02 -7.69
C ILE A 965 -49.01 -12.42 -7.68
N SER A 966 -49.68 -13.41 -8.27
CA SER A 966 -49.05 -14.70 -8.56
C SER A 966 -48.86 -14.84 -10.06
N LYS A 967 -47.60 -14.98 -10.50
CA LYS A 967 -47.12 -15.11 -11.89
C LYS A 967 -46.86 -13.81 -12.66
N SER A 968 -46.29 -12.80 -12.03
CA SER A 968 -45.56 -11.78 -12.80
C SER A 968 -44.15 -12.31 -13.09
N ILE A 969 -43.83 -12.49 -14.37
CA ILE A 969 -42.48 -12.82 -14.91
C ILE A 969 -41.38 -11.93 -14.27
N PHE A 970 -41.75 -10.71 -13.86
CA PHE A 970 -40.89 -9.79 -13.10
C PHE A 970 -40.34 -10.38 -11.79
N TRP A 971 -41.17 -11.04 -10.99
CA TRP A 971 -40.74 -11.60 -9.69
C TRP A 971 -39.86 -12.84 -9.87
N GLU A 972 -40.11 -13.65 -10.90
CA GLU A 972 -39.25 -14.78 -11.26
C GLU A 972 -37.88 -14.30 -11.74
N HIS A 973 -37.84 -13.25 -12.59
CA HIS A 973 -36.58 -12.63 -13.00
C HIS A 973 -35.85 -11.95 -11.85
N SER A 974 -36.55 -11.26 -10.95
CA SER A 974 -35.97 -10.64 -9.74
C SER A 974 -35.36 -11.70 -8.82
N LYS A 975 -36.08 -12.81 -8.58
CA LYS A 975 -35.58 -13.97 -7.83
C LYS A 975 -34.35 -14.58 -8.49
N ALA A 976 -34.38 -14.79 -9.81
CA ALA A 976 -33.24 -15.30 -10.57
C ALA A 976 -32.02 -14.37 -10.50
N LEU A 977 -32.22 -13.05 -10.56
CA LEU A 977 -31.17 -12.03 -10.41
C LEU A 977 -30.57 -12.05 -9.00
N LEU A 978 -31.38 -12.17 -7.96
CA LEU A 978 -30.91 -12.28 -6.57
C LEU A 978 -30.11 -13.57 -6.33
N ILE A 979 -30.61 -14.71 -6.82
CA ILE A 979 -29.89 -16.00 -6.76
C ILE A 979 -28.57 -15.91 -7.53
N LYS A 980 -28.57 -15.32 -8.73
CA LYS A 980 -27.35 -15.10 -9.51
C LYS A 980 -26.36 -14.22 -8.74
N ARG A 981 -26.79 -13.12 -8.12
CA ARG A 981 -25.95 -12.25 -7.28
C ARG A 981 -25.39 -13.01 -6.07
N ALA A 982 -26.19 -13.84 -5.41
CA ALA A 982 -25.74 -14.66 -4.27
C ALA A 982 -24.70 -15.73 -4.69
N ILE A 983 -24.89 -16.40 -5.83
CA ILE A 983 -23.93 -17.37 -6.38
C ILE A 983 -22.62 -16.67 -6.77
N ILE A 984 -22.70 -15.51 -7.42
CA ILE A 984 -21.53 -14.72 -7.79
C ILE A 984 -20.77 -14.27 -6.53
N ALA A 985 -21.49 -13.77 -5.51
CA ALA A 985 -20.89 -13.37 -4.25
C ALA A 985 -20.16 -14.56 -3.58
N ARG A 986 -20.81 -15.74 -3.47
CA ARG A 986 -20.18 -16.95 -2.90
C ARG A 986 -18.94 -17.40 -3.68
N ARG A 987 -18.93 -17.22 -5.00
CA ARG A 987 -17.83 -17.64 -5.87
C ARG A 987 -16.66 -16.65 -5.85
N ASP A 988 -16.94 -15.35 -5.73
CA ASP A 988 -15.93 -14.29 -5.75
C ASP A 988 -15.40 -13.99 -4.33
N ARG A 989 -14.64 -14.96 -3.78
CA ARG A 989 -14.01 -14.87 -2.46
C ARG A 989 -13.16 -13.61 -2.28
N LYS A 990 -12.58 -13.06 -3.35
CA LYS A 990 -11.76 -11.84 -3.29
C LYS A 990 -12.61 -10.64 -2.87
N THR A 991 -13.74 -10.44 -3.52
CA THR A 991 -14.64 -9.30 -3.27
C THR A 991 -15.18 -9.31 -1.84
N ILE A 992 -15.47 -10.49 -1.27
CA ILE A 992 -15.89 -10.63 0.14
C ILE A 992 -14.78 -10.20 1.10
N VAL A 993 -13.52 -10.57 0.85
CA VAL A 993 -12.39 -10.13 1.68
C VAL A 993 -12.24 -8.61 1.64
N PHE A 994 -12.33 -7.99 0.46
CA PHE A 994 -12.24 -6.52 0.34
C PHE A 994 -13.43 -5.80 1.00
N GLN A 995 -14.62 -6.40 1.02
CA GLN A 995 -15.83 -5.77 1.55
C GLN A 995 -15.99 -5.91 3.08
N LEU A 996 -15.47 -7.00 3.68
CA LEU A 996 -15.64 -7.25 5.11
C LEU A 996 -14.33 -7.16 5.90
N LEU A 997 -13.25 -7.76 5.40
CA LEU A 997 -12.00 -7.84 6.16
C LEU A 997 -11.33 -6.47 6.26
N ILE A 998 -11.24 -5.72 5.16
CA ILE A 998 -10.53 -4.44 5.14
C ILE A 998 -11.22 -3.40 6.04
N PRO A 999 -12.54 -3.16 5.95
CA PRO A 999 -13.22 -2.27 6.88
C PRO A 999 -13.08 -2.72 8.34
N ALA A 1000 -13.17 -4.03 8.61
CA ALA A 1000 -12.99 -4.55 9.97
C ALA A 1000 -11.58 -4.30 10.51
N VAL A 1001 -10.54 -4.44 9.67
CA VAL A 1001 -9.15 -4.14 10.06
C VAL A 1001 -8.96 -2.65 10.32
N PHE A 1002 -9.52 -1.77 9.46
CA PHE A 1002 -9.46 -0.31 9.69
C PHE A 1002 -10.21 0.10 10.96
N LEU A 1003 -11.37 -0.49 11.24
CA LEU A 1003 -12.12 -0.26 12.48
C LEU A 1003 -11.35 -0.76 13.70
N LEU A 1004 -10.71 -1.93 13.62
CA LEU A 1004 -9.88 -2.45 14.69
C LEU A 1004 -8.66 -1.56 14.94
N PHE A 1005 -8.02 -1.06 13.87
CA PHE A 1005 -6.92 -0.10 13.97
C PHE A 1005 -7.39 1.22 14.59
N GLY A 1006 -8.56 1.74 14.21
CA GLY A 1006 -9.17 2.92 14.81
C GLY A 1006 -9.48 2.73 16.29
N LEU A 1007 -10.05 1.59 16.69
CA LEU A 1007 -10.29 1.26 18.09
C LEU A 1007 -8.99 1.11 18.89
N LEU A 1008 -7.94 0.55 18.28
CA LEU A 1008 -6.63 0.42 18.92
C LEU A 1008 -5.96 1.78 19.12
N LEU A 1009 -6.06 2.68 18.14
CA LEU A 1009 -5.61 4.08 18.27
C LEU A 1009 -6.34 4.80 19.41
N LEU A 1010 -7.66 4.64 19.52
CA LEU A 1010 -8.45 5.23 20.60
C LEU A 1010 -8.07 4.69 21.98
N LYS A 1011 -7.69 3.40 22.07
CA LYS A 1011 -7.32 2.75 23.33
C LYS A 1011 -5.90 3.11 23.79
N LEU A 1012 -5.00 3.43 22.87
CA LEU A 1012 -3.60 3.77 23.17
C LEU A 1012 -3.42 5.16 23.78
N LYS A 1013 -4.45 6.01 23.76
CA LYS A 1013 -4.35 7.38 24.26
C LYS A 1013 -4.86 7.46 25.71
N PRO A 1014 -4.07 8.01 26.65
CA PRO A 1014 -4.45 8.06 28.06
C PRO A 1014 -5.72 8.90 28.26
N HIS A 1015 -6.65 8.39 29.06
CA HIS A 1015 -7.83 9.13 29.49
C HIS A 1015 -7.43 10.38 30.30
N PRO A 1016 -8.17 11.49 30.20
CA PRO A 1016 -7.85 12.77 30.84
C PRO A 1016 -8.17 12.78 32.35
N ASP A 1017 -8.05 11.64 33.04
CA ASP A 1017 -8.08 11.63 34.49
C ASP A 1017 -6.68 12.02 34.98
N GLN A 1018 -6.52 13.32 35.25
CA GLN A 1018 -5.27 13.94 35.69
C GLN A 1018 -4.79 13.30 37.01
N GLN A 1019 -3.71 12.50 36.93
CA GLN A 1019 -3.12 11.86 38.12
C GLN A 1019 -2.42 12.89 39.00
N SER A 1020 -2.42 12.70 40.33
CA SER A 1020 -1.68 13.56 41.24
C SER A 1020 -0.18 13.53 40.96
N VAL A 1021 0.46 14.69 40.90
CA VAL A 1021 1.90 14.82 40.71
C VAL A 1021 2.59 15.05 42.06
N THR A 1022 3.44 14.13 42.47
CA THR A 1022 4.28 14.25 43.68
C THR A 1022 5.53 15.05 43.37
N PHE A 1023 5.81 16.10 44.14
CA PHE A 1023 6.99 16.93 43.94
C PHE A 1023 8.26 16.27 44.50
N THR A 1024 8.88 15.44 43.67
CA THR A 1024 10.15 14.77 43.97
C THR A 1024 11.13 14.93 42.82
N THR A 1025 12.41 15.07 43.15
CA THR A 1025 13.49 15.23 42.18
C THR A 1025 13.81 13.95 41.41
N SER A 1026 13.33 12.78 41.85
CA SER A 1026 13.50 11.50 41.16
C SER A 1026 12.85 11.46 39.78
N HIS A 1027 11.83 12.28 39.53
CA HIS A 1027 11.13 12.32 38.24
C HIS A 1027 11.86 13.12 37.15
N PHE A 1028 12.85 13.94 37.51
CA PHE A 1028 13.57 14.80 36.56
C PHE A 1028 14.56 14.04 35.65
N ASN A 1029 15.05 12.86 36.03
CA ASN A 1029 15.78 11.97 35.12
C ASN A 1029 15.85 10.53 35.69
N PRO A 1030 15.08 9.58 35.14
CA PRO A 1030 15.04 8.21 35.64
C PRO A 1030 16.31 7.39 35.31
N LEU A 1031 17.19 7.88 34.41
CA LEU A 1031 18.38 7.18 33.93
C LEU A 1031 19.61 7.40 34.82
N LEU A 1032 19.69 8.53 35.55
CA LEU A 1032 20.76 8.80 36.51
C LEU A 1032 20.44 8.14 37.86
N ARG A 1033 20.89 6.90 38.05
CA ARG A 1033 20.83 6.20 39.35
C ARG A 1033 22.11 6.46 40.14
N GLY A 1034 22.17 7.60 40.84
CA GLY A 1034 23.13 7.86 41.93
C GLY A 1034 22.50 7.56 43.30
N GLY A 1035 23.33 7.39 44.34
CA GLY A 1035 22.96 6.89 45.68
C GLY A 1035 21.97 7.71 46.53
N GLY A 1036 21.19 8.61 45.93
CA GLY A 1036 20.11 9.35 46.60
C GLY A 1036 18.93 9.71 45.69
N GLY A 1037 18.90 9.24 44.43
CA GLY A 1037 17.95 9.70 43.41
C GLY A 1037 18.19 11.16 42.97
N GLY A 1038 17.90 11.52 41.72
CA GLY A 1038 18.02 12.92 41.24
C GLY A 1038 19.43 13.36 40.80
N GLY A 1039 19.51 14.52 40.14
CA GLY A 1039 20.72 15.08 39.52
C GLY A 1039 21.55 16.00 40.45
N PRO A 1040 22.56 16.73 39.91
CA PRO A 1040 23.35 17.68 40.67
C PRO A 1040 22.52 18.90 41.10
N ILE A 1041 22.64 19.30 42.37
CA ILE A 1041 21.98 20.48 42.95
C ILE A 1041 23.04 21.54 43.28
N PRO A 1042 23.22 22.59 42.44
CA PRO A 1042 24.08 23.72 42.76
C PRO A 1042 23.63 24.41 44.05
N PHE A 1043 24.53 24.49 45.03
CA PHE A 1043 24.25 25.04 46.35
C PHE A 1043 25.37 26.00 46.79
N ASP A 1044 25.00 27.21 47.19
CA ASP A 1044 25.93 28.14 47.85
C ASP A 1044 26.12 27.79 49.35
N LEU A 1045 27.33 27.36 49.70
CA LEU A 1045 27.72 26.96 51.06
C LEU A 1045 28.57 28.03 51.76
N SER A 1046 28.45 29.30 51.34
CA SER A 1046 29.14 30.45 51.91
C SER A 1046 28.85 30.63 53.40
N TRP A 1047 27.57 30.50 53.80
CA TRP A 1047 27.11 30.63 55.20
C TRP A 1047 27.24 29.33 56.01
N PRO A 1048 27.46 29.41 57.35
CA PRO A 1048 27.57 28.22 58.21
C PRO A 1048 26.25 27.43 58.27
N ILE A 1049 25.11 28.12 58.38
CA ILE A 1049 23.78 27.50 58.40
C ILE A 1049 23.50 26.69 57.12
N ALA A 1050 23.99 27.18 55.96
CA ALA A 1050 23.84 26.51 54.68
C ALA A 1050 24.56 25.16 54.64
N LYS A 1051 25.72 25.04 55.30
CA LYS A 1051 26.48 23.77 55.40
C LYS A 1051 25.75 22.73 56.25
N GLU A 1052 25.05 23.17 57.29
CA GLU A 1052 24.30 22.29 58.18
C GLU A 1052 23.04 21.76 57.49
N VAL A 1053 22.24 22.66 56.88
CA VAL A 1053 21.03 22.26 56.14
C VAL A 1053 21.35 21.37 54.94
N ALA A 1054 22.45 21.67 54.24
CA ALA A 1054 22.95 20.85 53.13
C ALA A 1054 23.17 19.38 53.49
N TRP A 1055 23.54 19.06 54.73
CA TRP A 1055 23.74 17.67 55.17
C TRP A 1055 22.45 16.84 55.21
N TYR A 1056 21.28 17.50 55.30
CA TYR A 1056 19.96 16.88 55.42
C TYR A 1056 19.18 16.85 54.09
N VAL A 1057 19.77 17.34 52.99
CA VAL A 1057 19.16 17.30 51.65
C VAL A 1057 19.22 15.88 51.10
N GLU A 1058 18.06 15.33 50.71
CA GLU A 1058 17.93 14.05 50.00
C GLU A 1058 17.25 14.27 48.64
N GLY A 1059 17.47 13.36 47.68
CA GLY A 1059 16.94 13.51 46.32
C GLY A 1059 17.89 14.19 45.32
N GLY A 1060 19.18 14.26 45.62
CA GLY A 1060 20.23 14.67 44.68
C GLY A 1060 21.58 14.74 45.37
N TRP A 1061 22.65 15.09 44.64
CA TRP A 1061 23.96 15.38 45.25
C TRP A 1061 24.29 16.86 45.13
N ILE A 1062 24.87 17.42 46.20
CA ILE A 1062 25.19 18.85 46.26
C ILE A 1062 26.41 19.16 45.39
N GLN A 1063 26.24 20.09 44.47
CA GLN A 1063 27.30 20.69 43.70
C GLN A 1063 27.68 22.02 44.34
N ARG A 1064 28.88 22.09 44.92
CA ARG A 1064 29.35 23.30 45.60
C ARG A 1064 29.55 24.44 44.60
N PHE A 1065 29.03 25.62 44.93
CA PHE A 1065 29.31 26.86 44.21
C PHE A 1065 30.81 27.13 44.11
N LYS A 1066 31.28 27.54 42.93
CA LYS A 1066 32.66 27.97 42.68
C LYS A 1066 32.64 29.29 41.92
N PRO A 1067 33.52 30.25 42.25
CA PRO A 1067 33.65 31.48 41.48
C PRO A 1067 34.11 31.15 40.05
N THR A 1068 33.56 31.86 39.07
CA THR A 1068 33.78 31.54 37.64
C THR A 1068 34.31 32.73 36.87
N THR A 1069 34.92 32.46 35.72
CA THR A 1069 35.49 33.49 34.83
C THR A 1069 34.46 34.03 33.85
N TYR A 1070 33.29 33.41 33.73
CA TYR A 1070 32.23 33.81 32.81
C TYR A 1070 31.49 35.03 33.35
N ARG A 1071 31.29 36.06 32.51
CA ARG A 1071 30.48 37.25 32.79
C ARG A 1071 29.41 37.41 31.72
N PHE A 1072 28.23 37.91 32.10
CA PHE A 1072 27.16 38.21 31.14
C PHE A 1072 27.53 39.41 30.24
N PRO A 1073 26.92 39.52 29.05
CA PRO A 1073 26.97 40.75 28.25
C PRO A 1073 26.44 41.92 29.10
N ASP A 1074 27.14 43.05 29.10
CA ASP A 1074 26.85 44.24 29.93
C ASP A 1074 26.79 43.96 31.46
N PRO A 1075 27.93 43.62 32.11
CA PRO A 1075 27.96 43.22 33.52
C PRO A 1075 27.46 44.32 34.48
N ASP A 1076 27.71 45.60 34.16
CA ASP A 1076 27.29 46.73 34.99
C ASP A 1076 25.77 46.87 35.04
N LYS A 1077 25.11 46.64 33.90
CA LYS A 1077 23.65 46.67 33.81
C LYS A 1077 23.02 45.46 34.51
N ALA A 1078 23.57 44.27 34.29
CA ALA A 1078 23.12 43.06 34.98
C ALA A 1078 23.26 43.17 36.51
N LEU A 1079 24.33 43.81 36.98
CA LEU A 1079 24.55 44.07 38.40
C LEU A 1079 23.57 45.11 38.95
N ALA A 1080 23.32 46.21 38.22
CA ALA A 1080 22.34 47.22 38.60
C ALA A 1080 20.92 46.62 38.69
N ASP A 1081 20.51 45.83 37.70
CA ASP A 1081 19.21 45.14 37.67
C ASP A 1081 19.08 44.15 38.85
N ALA A 1082 20.15 43.41 39.17
CA ALA A 1082 20.16 42.46 40.27
C ALA A 1082 20.08 43.16 41.64
N ILE A 1083 20.77 44.30 41.81
CA ILE A 1083 20.70 45.12 43.03
C ILE A 1083 19.33 45.76 43.18
N GLU A 1084 18.73 46.24 42.08
CA GLU A 1084 17.36 46.79 42.11
C GLU A 1084 16.34 45.71 42.48
N ALA A 1085 16.51 44.48 41.97
CA ALA A 1085 15.55 43.39 42.17
C ALA A 1085 15.65 42.73 43.55
N ALA A 1086 16.85 42.42 44.04
CA ALA A 1086 17.08 41.61 45.24
C ALA A 1086 17.85 42.32 46.35
N GLY A 1087 18.21 43.60 46.16
CA GLY A 1087 18.96 44.39 47.13
C GLY A 1087 20.50 44.22 47.05
N PRO A 1088 21.26 45.01 47.83
CA PRO A 1088 22.71 45.15 47.67
C PRO A 1088 23.53 43.93 48.13
N THR A 1089 22.97 43.04 48.95
CA THR A 1089 23.66 41.85 49.48
C THR A 1089 23.33 40.59 48.69
N LEU A 1090 22.06 40.35 48.41
CA LEU A 1090 21.60 39.14 47.72
C LEU A 1090 21.74 39.26 46.19
N GLY A 1091 21.53 40.44 45.60
CA GLY A 1091 21.62 40.67 44.16
C GLY A 1091 22.95 40.22 43.53
N PRO A 1092 24.11 40.67 44.05
CA PRO A 1092 25.42 40.24 43.54
C PRO A 1092 25.66 38.73 43.68
N THR A 1093 25.18 38.12 44.77
CA THR A 1093 25.29 36.69 45.03
C THR A 1093 24.49 35.88 44.01
N LEU A 1094 23.25 36.29 43.72
CA LEU A 1094 22.41 35.66 42.70
C LEU A 1094 22.99 35.79 41.29
N LEU A 1095 23.55 36.96 40.96
CA LEU A 1095 24.22 37.16 39.67
C LEU A 1095 25.43 36.22 39.53
N SER A 1096 26.26 36.10 40.58
CA SER A 1096 27.41 35.19 40.59
C SER A 1096 27.00 33.71 40.48
N MET A 1097 25.88 33.33 41.11
CA MET A 1097 25.29 32.00 40.96
C MET A 1097 24.83 31.77 39.51
N SER A 1098 24.17 32.74 38.88
CA SER A 1098 23.78 32.66 37.46
C SER A 1098 24.98 32.53 36.52
N GLU A 1099 26.09 33.22 36.79
CA GLU A 1099 27.35 33.07 36.05
C GLU A 1099 27.99 31.68 36.25
N PHE A 1100 27.91 31.14 37.47
CA PHE A 1100 28.32 29.76 37.75
C PHE A 1100 27.50 28.74 36.97
N LEU A 1101 26.18 28.90 36.92
CA LEU A 1101 25.29 28.05 36.16
C LEU A 1101 25.60 28.06 34.66
N MET A 1102 25.97 29.23 34.11
CA MET A 1102 26.36 29.38 32.70
C MET A 1102 27.67 28.69 32.34
N SER A 1103 28.69 28.82 33.20
CA SER A 1103 30.01 28.21 32.97
C SER A 1103 30.00 26.69 33.15
N SER A 1104 29.29 26.19 34.16
CA SER A 1104 29.24 24.76 34.50
C SER A 1104 28.19 23.97 33.72
N PHE A 1105 27.54 24.61 32.74
CA PHE A 1105 26.49 24.02 31.91
C PHE A 1105 26.99 22.81 31.10
N ASN A 1106 28.21 22.85 30.54
CA ASN A 1106 28.74 21.75 29.72
C ASN A 1106 29.16 20.53 30.56
N GLU A 1107 29.41 20.69 31.86
CA GLU A 1107 29.92 19.62 32.73
C GLU A 1107 28.83 18.65 33.20
N SER A 1108 27.60 19.15 33.40
CA SER A 1108 26.48 18.31 33.84
C SER A 1108 25.13 18.93 33.41
N TYR A 1109 24.95 19.11 32.11
CA TYR A 1109 23.71 19.66 31.56
C TYR A 1109 22.51 18.74 31.87
N GLN A 1110 22.73 17.43 31.83
CA GLN A 1110 21.72 16.43 32.12
C GLN A 1110 21.35 16.50 33.62
N SER A 1111 20.11 16.91 33.91
CA SER A 1111 19.47 16.86 35.24
C SER A 1111 19.66 18.05 36.19
N ARG A 1112 19.91 19.26 35.69
CA ARG A 1112 19.81 20.49 36.50
C ARG A 1112 18.47 21.19 36.28
N TYR A 1113 17.62 21.11 37.30
CA TYR A 1113 16.30 21.75 37.30
C TYR A 1113 16.15 22.83 38.38
N GLY A 1114 17.13 22.98 39.27
CA GLY A 1114 17.14 24.03 40.27
C GLY A 1114 18.48 24.18 40.99
N ALA A 1115 18.70 25.35 41.57
CA ALA A 1115 19.85 25.74 42.38
C ALA A 1115 19.37 26.52 43.61
N VAL A 1116 20.13 26.44 44.71
CA VAL A 1116 19.74 27.01 45.99
C VAL A 1116 20.82 27.96 46.52
N VAL A 1117 20.39 29.14 46.94
CA VAL A 1117 21.21 30.14 47.65
C VAL A 1117 20.51 30.43 48.98
N MET A 1118 21.16 30.13 50.11
CA MET A 1118 20.60 30.43 51.43
C MET A 1118 21.06 31.79 51.94
N ASP A 1119 20.16 32.51 52.62
CA ASP A 1119 20.46 33.73 53.37
C ASP A 1119 21.01 33.36 54.77
N ASP A 1120 21.64 34.31 55.45
CA ASP A 1120 22.00 34.16 56.87
C ASP A 1120 20.74 34.05 57.75
N GLN A 1121 20.88 33.45 58.94
CA GLN A 1121 19.76 33.32 59.86
C GLN A 1121 19.31 34.70 60.35
N ASN A 1122 18.02 35.01 60.20
CA ASN A 1122 17.49 36.28 60.69
C ASN A 1122 17.59 36.37 62.22
N LYS A 1123 17.64 37.59 62.77
CA LYS A 1123 17.65 37.84 64.23
C LYS A 1123 16.49 37.16 64.98
N ASP A 1124 15.42 36.89 64.25
CA ASP A 1124 14.19 36.25 64.67
C ASP A 1124 14.26 34.70 64.70
N GLY A 1125 15.39 34.12 64.27
CA GLY A 1125 15.61 32.67 64.18
C GLY A 1125 15.11 32.03 62.88
N SER A 1126 14.44 32.81 62.01
CA SER A 1126 13.90 32.33 60.74
C SER A 1126 14.94 32.20 59.64
N LEU A 1127 14.68 31.29 58.70
CA LEU A 1127 15.56 30.99 57.58
C LEU A 1127 15.01 31.60 56.28
N GLY A 1128 15.92 32.14 55.47
CA GLY A 1128 15.64 32.62 54.12
C GLY A 1128 16.43 31.81 53.10
N TYR A 1129 15.82 31.52 51.95
CA TYR A 1129 16.53 30.91 50.82
C TYR A 1129 15.88 31.30 49.50
N THR A 1130 16.72 31.34 48.48
CA THR A 1130 16.35 31.63 47.10
C THR A 1130 16.54 30.38 46.24
N VAL A 1131 15.51 30.00 45.52
CA VAL A 1131 15.54 28.91 44.54
C VAL A 1131 15.63 29.51 43.14
N LEU A 1132 16.73 29.22 42.45
CA LEU A 1132 16.81 29.44 41.02
C LEU A 1132 16.29 28.18 40.33
N HIS A 1133 15.26 28.26 39.51
CA HIS A 1133 14.67 27.06 38.89
C HIS A 1133 14.75 27.10 37.36
N ASN A 1134 14.80 25.94 36.75
CA ASN A 1134 14.78 25.83 35.29
C ASN A 1134 13.35 26.03 34.76
N GLY A 1135 13.16 26.95 33.82
CA GLY A 1135 11.86 27.23 33.19
C GLY A 1135 11.38 26.12 32.24
N SER A 1136 12.28 25.23 31.78
CA SER A 1136 11.91 24.11 30.90
C SER A 1136 11.06 23.04 31.58
N CYS A 1137 11.06 22.98 32.92
CA CYS A 1137 10.17 22.09 33.66
C CYS A 1137 9.23 22.91 34.55
N GLN A 1138 7.93 22.76 34.31
CA GLN A 1138 6.91 23.55 34.97
C GLN A 1138 6.82 23.31 36.48
N HIS A 1139 7.13 22.10 36.95
CA HIS A 1139 7.07 21.73 38.37
C HIS A 1139 8.40 21.93 39.12
N ALA A 1140 9.41 22.55 38.50
CA ALA A 1140 10.74 22.70 39.10
C ALA A 1140 10.70 23.52 40.40
N ALA A 1141 10.15 24.73 40.37
CA ALA A 1141 10.11 25.64 41.52
C ALA A 1141 9.47 25.00 42.79
N PRO A 1142 8.22 24.46 42.75
CA PRO A 1142 7.63 23.84 43.94
C PRO A 1142 8.36 22.57 44.41
N THR A 1143 9.04 21.85 43.49
CA THR A 1143 9.83 20.66 43.84
C THR A 1143 11.07 21.00 44.64
N PHE A 1144 11.81 22.03 44.26
CA PHE A 1144 12.98 22.47 45.03
C PHE A 1144 12.59 23.15 46.36
N ILE A 1145 11.42 23.78 46.43
CA ILE A 1145 10.85 24.28 47.69
C ILE A 1145 10.51 23.12 48.63
N ASN A 1146 9.84 22.07 48.13
CA ASN A 1146 9.53 20.87 48.90
C ASN A 1146 10.81 20.19 49.44
N LEU A 1147 11.83 20.06 48.57
CA LEU A 1147 13.13 19.49 48.93
C LEU A 1147 13.84 20.28 50.04
N MET A 1148 13.83 21.62 49.95
CA MET A 1148 14.45 22.48 50.97
C MET A 1148 13.66 22.48 52.28
N ASN A 1149 12.33 22.55 52.24
CA ASN A 1149 11.50 22.51 53.44
C ASN A 1149 11.60 21.16 54.16
N ALA A 1150 11.71 20.04 53.43
CA ALA A 1150 11.99 18.74 54.02
C ALA A 1150 13.39 18.67 54.67
N ALA A 1151 14.42 19.27 54.07
CA ALA A 1151 15.75 19.35 54.67
C ALA A 1151 15.77 20.23 55.93
N ILE A 1152 15.08 21.37 55.91
CA ILE A 1152 14.92 22.27 57.05
C ILE A 1152 14.15 21.57 58.19
N LEU A 1153 13.10 20.80 57.88
CA LEU A 1153 12.38 19.99 58.86
C LEU A 1153 13.33 19.02 59.59
N ARG A 1154 14.11 18.24 58.83
CA ARG A 1154 15.06 17.27 59.40
C ARG A 1154 16.16 17.93 60.22
N PHE A 1155 16.58 19.12 59.82
CA PHE A 1155 17.53 19.92 60.58
C PHE A 1155 16.91 20.44 61.87
N ALA A 1156 15.68 20.97 61.80
CA ALA A 1156 14.94 21.52 62.92
C ALA A 1156 14.58 20.48 64.00
N THR A 1157 14.32 19.23 63.61
CA THR A 1157 14.00 18.11 64.53
C THR A 1157 15.19 17.18 64.78
N LEU A 1158 16.35 17.42 64.15
CA LEU A 1158 17.51 16.52 64.16
C LEU A 1158 17.21 15.06 63.73
N ASN A 1159 16.04 14.80 63.15
CA ASN A 1159 15.58 13.46 62.76
C ASN A 1159 15.63 13.30 61.24
N LYS A 1160 16.56 12.47 60.76
CA LYS A 1160 16.78 12.22 59.32
C LYS A 1160 15.61 11.51 58.63
N ASN A 1161 14.83 10.73 59.37
CA ASN A 1161 13.74 9.92 58.80
C ASN A 1161 12.47 10.73 58.56
N MET A 1162 12.44 12.00 58.99
CA MET A 1162 11.27 12.85 58.88
C MET A 1162 11.17 13.46 57.48
N THR A 1163 9.99 13.42 56.87
CA THR A 1163 9.81 13.89 55.48
C THR A 1163 8.47 14.61 55.27
N ILE A 1164 8.51 15.71 54.53
CA ILE A 1164 7.32 16.37 53.96
C ILE A 1164 7.23 16.01 52.48
N GLN A 1165 6.07 15.53 52.05
CA GLN A 1165 5.75 15.25 50.67
C GLN A 1165 4.56 16.11 50.25
N THR A 1166 4.80 16.97 49.25
CA THR A 1166 3.77 17.82 48.66
C THR A 1166 3.38 17.31 47.29
N ARG A 1167 2.07 17.33 47.01
CA ARG A 1167 1.51 16.91 45.72
C ARG A 1167 0.69 18.04 45.12
N ASN A 1168 0.78 18.20 43.80
CA ASN A 1168 -0.20 18.96 43.04
C ASN A 1168 -1.27 17.99 42.50
N HIS A 1169 -2.53 18.25 42.84
CA HIS A 1169 -3.64 17.49 42.30
C HIS A 1169 -4.83 18.43 42.06
N PRO A 1170 -5.22 18.70 40.81
CA PRO A 1170 -6.29 19.66 40.53
C PRO A 1170 -7.64 19.18 41.10
N LEU A 1171 -8.52 20.12 41.47
CA LEU A 1171 -9.88 19.76 41.87
C LEU A 1171 -10.66 19.19 40.67
N PRO A 1172 -11.59 18.24 40.89
CA PRO A 1172 -12.43 17.74 39.81
C PRO A 1172 -13.24 18.88 39.19
N MET A 1173 -13.48 18.79 37.88
CA MET A 1173 -14.28 19.78 37.17
C MET A 1173 -15.74 19.75 37.64
N THR A 1174 -16.33 20.94 37.75
CA THR A 1174 -17.75 21.08 38.11
C THR A 1174 -18.64 20.66 36.93
N LYS A 1175 -19.90 20.30 37.21
CA LYS A 1175 -20.86 19.98 36.14
C LYS A 1175 -21.08 21.15 35.17
N SER A 1176 -21.05 22.39 35.65
CA SER A 1176 -21.13 23.60 34.81
C SER A 1176 -19.90 23.78 33.92
N GLN A 1177 -18.69 23.48 34.41
CA GLN A 1177 -17.46 23.50 33.61
C GLN A 1177 -17.46 22.38 32.56
N HIS A 1178 -17.97 21.19 32.89
CA HIS A 1178 -18.20 20.13 31.92
C HIS A 1178 -19.18 20.57 30.81
N LEU A 1179 -20.30 21.22 31.17
CA LEU A 1179 -21.28 21.73 30.20
C LEU A 1179 -20.75 22.89 29.36
N GLN A 1180 -20.03 23.86 29.93
CA GLN A 1180 -19.41 24.96 29.19
C GLN A 1180 -18.39 24.48 28.16
N ARG A 1181 -17.57 23.48 28.52
CA ARG A 1181 -16.69 22.80 27.55
C ARG A 1181 -17.47 22.16 26.39
N HIS A 1182 -18.67 21.66 26.66
CA HIS A 1182 -19.55 21.09 25.63
C HIS A 1182 -20.27 22.16 24.77
N ASP A 1183 -20.55 23.36 25.30
CA ASP A 1183 -21.27 24.43 24.57
C ASP A 1183 -20.34 25.37 23.78
N GLU A 1184 -19.09 25.60 24.22
CA GLU A 1184 -18.07 26.34 23.43
C GLU A 1184 -17.75 25.68 22.08
N LEU A 1185 -18.12 24.40 21.91
CA LEU A 1185 -18.05 23.64 20.65
C LEU A 1185 -18.94 24.18 19.52
N ARG A 1186 -19.91 25.06 19.81
CA ARG A 1186 -20.90 25.51 18.81
C ARG A 1186 -20.57 26.85 18.14
N LYS A 1187 -19.51 27.57 18.57
CA LYS A 1187 -19.11 28.85 17.97
C LYS A 1187 -17.98 28.67 16.93
N PRO A 1188 -18.13 29.16 15.69
CA PRO A 1188 -17.04 29.15 14.72
C PRO A 1188 -15.92 30.13 15.11
N MET A 1189 -14.68 29.66 14.97
CA MET A 1189 -13.38 30.28 15.21
C MET A 1189 -13.31 31.82 15.12
N LEU A 1190 -12.75 32.45 16.17
CA LEU A 1190 -11.89 33.64 16.08
C LEU A 1190 -11.29 33.95 17.47
N HIS A 1191 -10.46 33.05 18.00
CA HIS A 1191 -9.32 33.30 18.90
C HIS A 1191 -8.87 31.96 19.51
N GLY A 1192 -7.60 31.62 19.34
CA GLY A 1192 -7.04 30.36 19.79
C GLY A 1192 -6.97 30.30 21.31
N PHE A 1193 -7.90 29.57 21.94
CA PHE A 1193 -7.82 29.14 23.33
C PHE A 1193 -8.69 27.89 23.54
N GLY A 1194 -8.07 26.72 23.75
CA GLY A 1194 -8.80 25.50 24.14
C GLY A 1194 -8.10 24.17 23.85
N HIS A 1195 -6.85 23.94 24.26
CA HIS A 1195 -6.06 22.78 23.83
C HIS A 1195 -6.57 21.40 24.32
N GLU A 1196 -7.28 21.29 25.46
CA GLU A 1196 -7.61 19.99 26.08
C GLU A 1196 -8.96 19.37 25.65
N CYS A 1197 -10.00 20.17 25.40
CA CYS A 1197 -11.31 19.64 24.94
C CYS A 1197 -11.29 19.30 23.45
N TRP A 1198 -10.43 19.98 22.69
CA TRP A 1198 -10.10 19.61 21.31
C TRP A 1198 -9.61 18.18 21.23
N ILE A 1199 -8.89 17.64 22.21
CA ILE A 1199 -8.31 16.29 22.12
C ILE A 1199 -9.42 15.22 22.05
N ARG A 1200 -10.44 15.28 22.92
CA ARG A 1200 -11.51 14.27 22.93
C ARG A 1200 -12.40 14.33 21.68
N ASP A 1201 -12.69 15.52 21.17
CA ASP A 1201 -13.49 15.70 19.97
C ASP A 1201 -12.67 15.52 18.68
N LEU A 1202 -11.36 15.79 18.68
CA LEU A 1202 -10.42 15.41 17.62
C LEU A 1202 -10.24 13.90 17.58
N ASP A 1203 -10.29 13.22 18.73
CA ASP A 1203 -10.25 11.76 18.81
C ASP A 1203 -11.55 11.16 18.27
N ALA A 1204 -12.71 11.70 18.66
CA ALA A 1204 -14.01 11.33 18.08
C ALA A 1204 -14.07 11.65 16.57
N PHE A 1205 -13.51 12.78 16.13
CA PHE A 1205 -13.39 13.15 14.73
C PHE A 1205 -12.45 12.22 13.96
N SER A 1206 -11.30 11.87 14.53
CA SER A 1206 -10.35 10.93 13.93
C SER A 1206 -10.98 9.54 13.80
N ALA A 1207 -11.73 9.10 14.82
CA ALA A 1207 -12.51 7.88 14.79
C ALA A 1207 -13.59 7.95 13.71
N ALA A 1208 -14.32 9.06 13.61
CA ALA A 1208 -15.33 9.27 12.57
C ALA A 1208 -14.71 9.24 11.17
N VAL A 1209 -13.53 9.82 10.96
CA VAL A 1209 -12.78 9.75 9.70
C VAL A 1209 -12.37 8.31 9.39
N ILE A 1210 -11.83 7.56 10.36
CA ILE A 1210 -11.43 6.16 10.17
C ILE A 1210 -12.65 5.29 9.85
N VAL A 1211 -13.77 5.50 10.55
CA VAL A 1211 -15.05 4.79 10.31
C VAL A 1211 -15.59 5.14 8.92
N ASN A 1212 -15.59 6.42 8.53
CA ASN A 1212 -16.02 6.86 7.20
C ASN A 1212 -15.14 6.27 6.09
N ILE A 1213 -13.82 6.27 6.28
CA ILE A 1213 -12.88 5.63 5.34
C ILE A 1213 -13.18 4.13 5.26
N ALA A 1214 -13.33 3.44 6.39
CA ALA A 1214 -13.65 2.00 6.42
C ALA A 1214 -14.96 1.70 5.69
N LEU A 1215 -16.01 2.48 5.93
CA LEU A 1215 -17.32 2.30 5.30
C LEU A 1215 -17.32 2.70 3.81
N SER A 1216 -16.46 3.62 3.37
CA SER A 1216 -16.35 4.01 1.96
C SER A 1216 -15.94 2.87 1.01
N PHE A 1217 -15.25 1.84 1.53
CA PHE A 1217 -14.87 0.65 0.75
C PHE A 1217 -16.08 -0.22 0.39
N VAL A 1218 -17.19 -0.14 1.14
CA VAL A 1218 -18.37 -0.97 0.91
C VAL A 1218 -19.10 -0.56 -0.38
N PRO A 1219 -19.47 0.71 -0.61
CA PRO A 1219 -20.01 1.18 -1.90
C PRO A 1219 -19.09 0.91 -3.10
N ALA A 1220 -17.76 1.06 -2.92
CA ALA A 1220 -16.79 0.82 -3.98
C ALA A 1220 -16.80 -0.63 -4.48
N SER A 1221 -17.01 -1.61 -3.59
CA SER A 1221 -17.15 -3.03 -3.95
C SER A 1221 -18.36 -3.29 -4.89
N PHE A 1222 -19.48 -2.64 -4.62
CA PHE A 1222 -20.67 -2.71 -5.47
C PHE A 1222 -20.44 -2.07 -6.83
N ALA A 1223 -19.81 -0.89 -6.87
CA ALA A 1223 -19.49 -0.20 -8.13
C ALA A 1223 -18.60 -1.05 -9.05
N VAL A 1224 -17.55 -1.70 -8.51
CA VAL A 1224 -16.68 -2.58 -9.30
C VAL A 1224 -17.45 -3.78 -9.87
N SER A 1225 -18.38 -4.33 -9.10
CA SER A 1225 -19.23 -5.44 -9.56
C SER A 1225 -20.18 -5.00 -10.69
N ILE A 1226 -20.74 -3.78 -10.60
CA ILE A 1226 -21.57 -3.20 -11.66
C ILE A 1226 -20.77 -2.97 -12.93
N VAL A 1227 -19.56 -2.37 -12.84
CA VAL A 1227 -18.69 -2.13 -13.99
C VAL A 1227 -18.27 -3.43 -14.69
N LYS A 1228 -18.04 -4.51 -13.92
CA LYS A 1228 -17.78 -5.83 -14.52
C LYS A 1228 -18.97 -6.38 -15.30
N VAL A 1229 -20.20 -6.12 -14.85
CA VAL A 1229 -21.42 -6.55 -15.53
C VAL A 1229 -21.68 -5.75 -16.81
N THR A 1230 -21.40 -4.45 -16.80
CA THR A 1230 -21.54 -3.60 -18.00
C THR A 1230 -20.46 -3.89 -19.04
N GLY A 1231 -19.20 -4.09 -18.64
CA GLY A 1231 -18.07 -4.32 -19.55
C GLY A 1231 -18.07 -5.68 -20.28
N LEU A 1232 -18.89 -6.65 -19.86
CA LEU A 1232 -18.94 -8.01 -20.44
C LEU A 1232 -20.02 -8.19 -21.52
N ASN A 1233 -20.55 -7.10 -22.11
CA ASN A 1233 -21.72 -7.12 -23.00
C ASN A 1233 -22.96 -7.82 -22.41
N THR A 1234 -22.95 -8.15 -21.12
CA THR A 1234 -24.06 -8.86 -20.48
C THR A 1234 -25.21 -7.90 -20.27
N PHE A 1235 -24.92 -6.64 -19.92
CA PHE A 1235 -25.93 -5.59 -19.84
C PHE A 1235 -26.67 -5.37 -21.17
N ASN A 1236 -25.94 -5.29 -22.30
CA ASN A 1236 -26.56 -5.25 -23.63
C ASN A 1236 -27.35 -6.53 -23.95
N LYS A 1237 -26.85 -7.73 -23.61
CA LYS A 1237 -27.62 -8.98 -23.76
C LYS A 1237 -28.89 -9.01 -22.90
N PHE A 1238 -28.88 -8.38 -21.71
CA PHE A 1238 -30.06 -8.24 -20.86
C PHE A 1238 -31.06 -7.23 -21.43
N LEU A 1239 -30.59 -6.11 -21.97
CA LEU A 1239 -31.42 -5.11 -22.66
C LEU A 1239 -32.01 -5.65 -23.98
N ILE A 1240 -31.32 -6.57 -24.67
CA ILE A 1240 -31.80 -7.25 -25.89
C ILE A 1240 -32.85 -8.33 -25.57
N LEU A 1241 -32.98 -8.77 -24.31
CA LEU A 1241 -34.05 -9.70 -23.89
C LEU A 1241 -35.38 -8.98 -23.63
N GLU A 1242 -35.38 -7.66 -23.41
CA GLU A 1242 -36.59 -6.85 -23.19
C GLU A 1242 -37.48 -6.58 -24.44
N PRO A 1243 -36.99 -6.48 -25.70
CA PRO A 1243 -37.85 -6.17 -26.84
C PRO A 1243 -38.63 -7.39 -27.37
N CYS A 1244 -38.17 -8.63 -27.14
CA CYS A 1244 -38.84 -9.83 -27.66
C CYS A 1244 -40.13 -10.23 -26.91
N LEU A 1245 -40.52 -9.50 -25.86
CA LEU A 1245 -41.71 -9.82 -25.05
C LEU A 1245 -42.79 -8.73 -25.07
N MET A 1246 -42.57 -7.61 -25.78
CA MET A 1246 -43.52 -6.48 -25.85
C MET A 1246 -44.48 -6.53 -27.05
N GLU A 1247 -44.43 -7.56 -27.91
CA GLU A 1247 -45.35 -7.68 -29.06
C GLU A 1247 -46.77 -8.20 -28.76
N PRO A 1248 -47.10 -8.96 -27.69
CA PRO A 1248 -48.49 -9.39 -27.49
C PRO A 1248 -49.33 -8.41 -26.66
N LEU A 1249 -48.76 -7.32 -26.13
CA LEU A 1249 -49.49 -6.34 -25.31
C LEU A 1249 -50.18 -5.23 -26.12
N TRP A 1250 -49.94 -5.13 -27.43
CA TRP A 1250 -50.59 -4.15 -28.31
C TRP A 1250 -51.87 -4.66 -29.01
N TYR A 1251 -52.23 -5.94 -28.86
CA TYR A 1251 -53.44 -6.52 -29.47
C TYR A 1251 -54.63 -6.74 -28.51
N CYS A 1252 -54.51 -6.32 -27.25
CA CYS A 1252 -55.59 -6.43 -26.25
C CYS A 1252 -55.87 -5.14 -25.46
N SER A 1253 -55.75 -3.97 -26.12
CA SER A 1253 -56.30 -2.70 -25.64
C SER A 1253 -57.27 -2.12 -26.65
#